data_AF-A0A2Z3HEW1-F1
#
_entry.id   AF-A0A2Z3HEW1-F1
#
_cell.length_a   1.000
_cell.length_b   1.000
_cell.length_c   1.000
_cell.angle_alpha   90.00
_cell.angle_beta   90.00
_cell.angle_gamma   90.00
#
_symmetry.space_group_name_H-M   'P 1'
#
loop_
_entity.id
_entity.type
_entity.pdbx_description
1 polymer ?
#
loop_
_entity_poly.entity_id
_entity_poly.type
_entity_poly.pdbx_seq_one_letter_code
_entity_poly.pdbx_strand_id
1 'polypeptide(L)'
;MPEAKGDKADAKSLAVKLPDGTFLLLGVADGVTLSPQDFQKLSERAEALRKELAARKPVAPHECVIGGRLEKRGDQLVAALKLTYTFRTAQPNAAVALGGRRAFATGAALDGAKQPVLETADDGLAVLVESAGAHALVLDLEAPVTARGTKAEIGFEFGLPRAPVTKLAVEMPGDVKRLALITKTPDPPKLTEPRRFPVDAKQLAPNDAGGGFPLGPVESLEVVWDPPAAAAQPADQVSSADLDVGVVLTDGFAESTAKFKVRGPGRELKLVAPPAADVSVERVAAAGETGPAQLPVVIRPGEPGKPVWRIALPADSTGADWLVTAVVRQSRPKAGTMSEPVPVGPFGALDVLRQTGTVTVKTGPHHRFIFRHGPDLRRADPAGGGADEELSVAQFKLTTGPTGSAPVDVPLLTVEALPVEGAVRVRPVYRLDLAESGASWRVRAEINVRPIRTELDALTVEVPAEWRGLESEFDPEAVQGVGQGKGDGAWLPVTVRLARPTKQPFSVVLVGAVEVPAGSSATTVPLPRFPKALERDTTVTAVVPDGLELRGSWRDREGDHIAAAGAALGAVPGTDGTPPKVPVSVTGRAELGAAGVALSWRQPRPDVTAEVRADVTVGERQLVVSQTLRLRAVDGFSRPVRLRGPADALGLKTVPALDALSPGVWSFVPIADTADHTVRISFALPLPERTDGPVAVPVGLFWPAEAARTEATVRVWVNSMTGRTVSAAAPRWRELPPEVIPERDTLPALTLGASAEHPFAVELHPAPPESAAAVWIDRALVEAGATEDGSVSYRARFRLVRWLAPAVEVWLPNETGPNPTARLDGLTAPLQPAGEANGGRLFRVSRPELPAGRAAVLEVQYALPGTRQAVGETLYVPPRVTAAAYSGPVRWLITEPSGSAPLLLGGRTRPELRWRWRGPVFAPSAAPRAELERWFTSGDEPLSGAPAPLQEGEPLAARQLGPEPVRVARAPWTAVLVVCSLVVFLLVVLLAWLNPVAAALTIAALGGGFAVAVVLYPQPAAQAVAAAQPGLVFGLAAVAVQAAVRWEVRRRVRYLPGFTRTLPAPTASATIPPSPSAPSRPGGAGTPAPTGSGA
;
A
#
# COMPACT_ATOMS: atom_id res chain seq x y z
N MET A 1 35.07 -20.16 -44.39
CA MET A 1 35.44 -18.98 -43.57
C MET A 1 34.27 -18.58 -42.71
N PRO A 2 34.51 -18.16 -41.47
CA PRO A 2 33.58 -18.26 -40.35
C PRO A 2 32.75 -17.00 -40.09
N GLU A 3 31.73 -17.22 -39.27
CA GLU A 3 30.81 -16.27 -38.64
C GLU A 3 31.53 -15.11 -37.94
N ALA A 4 31.01 -13.89 -38.11
CA ALA A 4 31.28 -12.77 -37.22
C ALA A 4 30.12 -12.66 -36.21
N LYS A 5 30.39 -13.12 -34.98
CA LYS A 5 29.61 -12.89 -33.77
C LYS A 5 29.49 -11.38 -33.51
N GLY A 6 28.27 -10.90 -33.34
CA GLY A 6 28.01 -9.60 -32.73
C GLY A 6 28.29 -9.69 -31.23
N ASP A 7 29.44 -9.18 -30.81
CA ASP A 7 29.75 -8.99 -29.40
C ASP A 7 28.80 -7.99 -28.76
N LYS A 8 28.28 -8.36 -27.58
CA LYS A 8 27.56 -7.47 -26.68
C LYS A 8 28.46 -6.29 -26.35
N ALA A 9 27.95 -5.08 -26.55
CA ALA A 9 28.59 -3.87 -26.08
C ALA A 9 28.72 -3.92 -24.55
N ASP A 10 29.92 -4.23 -24.06
CA ASP A 10 30.29 -4.00 -22.68
C ASP A 10 30.11 -2.52 -22.35
N ALA A 11 29.36 -2.26 -21.28
CA ALA A 11 29.16 -0.92 -20.73
C ALA A 11 30.53 -0.33 -20.37
N LYS A 12 31.04 0.55 -21.23
CA LYS A 12 32.28 1.30 -20.99
C LYS A 12 32.20 1.97 -19.62
N SER A 13 33.18 1.68 -18.78
CA SER A 13 33.38 2.32 -17.48
C SER A 13 33.43 3.83 -17.64
N LEU A 14 32.49 4.55 -17.03
CA LEU A 14 32.37 6.02 -17.03
C LEU A 14 33.48 6.75 -16.25
N ALA A 15 34.55 6.06 -15.84
CA ALA A 15 35.64 6.62 -15.04
C ALA A 15 36.99 6.43 -15.74
N VAL A 16 37.69 7.53 -16.03
CA VAL A 16 39.03 7.55 -16.63
C VAL A 16 40.06 7.89 -15.56
N LYS A 17 41.08 7.05 -15.36
CA LYS A 17 42.16 7.30 -14.40
C LYS A 17 43.24 8.18 -15.03
N LEU A 18 43.54 9.31 -14.42
CA LEU A 18 44.58 10.25 -14.83
C LEU A 18 45.97 9.83 -14.31
N PRO A 19 47.08 10.34 -14.89
CA PRO A 19 48.45 9.95 -14.53
C PRO A 19 48.85 10.27 -13.07
N ASP A 20 48.19 11.24 -12.45
CA ASP A 20 48.35 11.64 -11.05
C ASP A 20 47.60 10.72 -10.06
N GLY A 21 46.84 9.75 -10.57
CA GLY A 21 46.04 8.81 -9.79
C GLY A 21 44.58 9.21 -9.60
N THR A 22 44.18 10.42 -10.02
CA THR A 22 42.83 10.98 -9.89
C THR A 22 41.87 10.33 -10.91
N PHE A 23 40.60 10.12 -10.56
CA PHE A 23 39.60 9.53 -11.46
C PHE A 23 38.64 10.60 -11.97
N LEU A 24 38.42 10.66 -13.28
CA LEU A 24 37.51 11.60 -13.92
C LEU A 24 36.25 10.85 -14.36
N LEU A 25 35.11 11.14 -13.70
CA LEU A 25 33.81 10.58 -14.06
C LEU A 25 33.14 11.44 -15.13
N LEU A 26 32.89 10.84 -16.30
CA LEU A 26 32.30 11.51 -17.45
C LEU A 26 30.77 11.42 -17.38
N GLY A 27 30.11 12.44 -16.83
CA GLY A 27 28.67 12.64 -16.98
C GLY A 27 28.34 13.41 -18.27
N VAL A 28 27.07 13.36 -18.71
CA VAL A 28 26.59 13.93 -20.00
C VAL A 28 26.71 15.47 -20.07
N ALA A 29 27.18 16.16 -19.03
CA ALA A 29 27.38 17.62 -19.09
C ALA A 29 28.58 18.18 -18.30
N ASP A 30 29.09 17.53 -17.24
CA ASP A 30 30.30 18.00 -16.54
C ASP A 30 31.11 16.83 -15.98
N GLY A 31 32.42 16.84 -16.22
CA GLY A 31 33.36 15.83 -15.74
C GLY A 31 33.79 16.12 -14.30
N VAL A 32 33.46 15.25 -13.35
CA VAL A 32 33.85 15.42 -11.94
C VAL A 32 35.17 14.69 -11.69
N THR A 33 36.21 15.42 -11.26
CA THR A 33 37.48 14.86 -10.81
C THR A 33 37.40 14.42 -9.36
N LEU A 34 37.67 13.15 -9.09
CA LEU A 34 37.66 12.55 -7.75
C LEU A 34 39.04 12.04 -7.37
N SER A 35 39.46 12.31 -6.12
CA SER A 35 40.64 11.68 -5.56
C SER A 35 40.48 10.15 -5.53
N PRO A 36 41.59 9.36 -5.53
CA PRO A 36 41.51 7.90 -5.43
C PRO A 36 40.70 7.43 -4.22
N GLN A 37 40.81 8.14 -3.09
CA GLN A 37 40.09 7.81 -1.86
C GLN A 37 38.58 8.10 -1.96
N ASP A 38 38.20 9.19 -2.62
CA ASP A 38 36.78 9.55 -2.78
C ASP A 38 36.09 8.66 -3.81
N PHE A 39 36.78 8.30 -4.90
CA PHE A 39 36.28 7.31 -5.84
C PHE A 39 36.06 5.96 -5.17
N GLN A 40 36.98 5.52 -4.31
CA GLN A 40 36.85 4.27 -3.58
C GLN A 40 35.69 4.31 -2.58
N LYS A 41 35.53 5.40 -1.82
CA LYS A 41 34.37 5.61 -0.94
C LYS A 41 33.04 5.62 -1.71
N LEU A 42 32.99 6.26 -2.88
CA LEU A 42 31.78 6.30 -3.70
C LEU A 42 31.48 4.94 -4.34
N SER A 43 32.51 4.18 -4.72
CA SER A 43 32.35 2.81 -5.22
C SER A 43 31.85 1.88 -4.12
N GLU A 44 32.44 1.94 -2.92
CA GLU A 44 31.98 1.18 -1.74
C GLU A 44 30.56 1.58 -1.34
N ARG A 45 30.21 2.88 -1.42
CA ARG A 45 28.85 3.37 -1.15
C ARG A 45 27.86 2.94 -2.24
N ALA A 46 28.26 2.95 -3.51
CA ALA A 46 27.44 2.47 -4.62
C ALA A 46 27.24 0.96 -4.53
N GLU A 47 28.25 0.20 -4.12
CA GLU A 47 28.13 -1.22 -3.82
C GLU A 47 27.24 -1.45 -2.59
N ALA A 48 27.36 -0.66 -1.53
CA ALA A 48 26.50 -0.74 -0.35
C ALA A 48 25.03 -0.43 -0.69
N LEU A 49 24.76 0.62 -1.48
CA LEU A 49 23.42 0.98 -1.95
C LEU A 49 22.87 -0.03 -2.95
N ARG A 50 23.70 -0.57 -3.84
CA ARG A 50 23.30 -1.68 -4.73
C ARG A 50 23.02 -2.94 -3.92
N LYS A 51 23.75 -3.20 -2.84
CA LYS A 51 23.53 -4.31 -1.92
C LYS A 51 22.24 -4.11 -1.11
N GLU A 52 21.92 -2.87 -0.72
CA GLU A 52 20.66 -2.51 -0.06
C GLU A 52 19.45 -2.61 -1.02
N LEU A 53 19.57 -2.10 -2.24
CA LEU A 53 18.55 -2.24 -3.28
C LEU A 53 18.37 -3.69 -3.75
N ALA A 54 19.46 -4.45 -3.81
CA ALA A 54 19.39 -5.89 -4.07
C ALA A 54 18.77 -6.66 -2.89
N ALA A 55 18.95 -6.20 -1.65
CA ALA A 55 18.32 -6.77 -0.47
C ALA A 55 16.81 -6.45 -0.37
N ARG A 56 16.34 -5.36 -1.01
CA ARG A 56 14.91 -5.01 -1.11
C ARG A 56 14.19 -5.67 -2.29
N LYS A 57 14.88 -6.41 -3.17
CA LYS A 57 14.19 -7.14 -4.23
C LYS A 57 13.23 -8.16 -3.61
N PRO A 58 11.93 -8.14 -3.99
CA PRO A 58 10.96 -9.07 -3.44
C PRO A 58 11.41 -10.52 -3.65
N VAL A 59 11.53 -11.27 -2.56
CA VAL A 59 11.90 -12.70 -2.61
C VAL A 59 10.63 -13.50 -2.90
N ALA A 60 10.74 -14.53 -3.76
CA ALA A 60 9.62 -15.42 -4.02
C ALA A 60 9.28 -16.27 -2.77
N PRO A 61 7.99 -16.55 -2.49
CA PRO A 61 7.60 -17.39 -1.37
C PRO A 61 7.99 -18.85 -1.64
N HIS A 62 8.06 -19.67 -0.58
CA HIS A 62 8.49 -21.07 -0.70
C HIS A 62 7.38 -21.94 -1.28
N GLU A 63 6.15 -21.72 -0.82
CA GLU A 63 4.95 -22.39 -1.31
C GLU A 63 3.85 -21.37 -1.61
N CYS A 64 3.13 -21.59 -2.71
CA CYS A 64 1.92 -20.88 -3.08
C CYS A 64 0.82 -21.90 -3.37
N VAL A 65 -0.21 -21.93 -2.52
CA VAL A 65 -1.40 -22.75 -2.71
C VAL A 65 -2.54 -21.85 -3.18
N ILE A 66 -3.05 -22.11 -4.37
CA ILE A 66 -4.14 -21.36 -4.98
C ILE A 66 -5.40 -22.18 -4.80
N GLY A 67 -6.30 -21.70 -3.96
CA GLY A 67 -7.69 -22.14 -3.91
C GLY A 67 -8.55 -21.22 -4.76
N GLY A 68 -9.51 -21.74 -5.52
CA GLY A 68 -10.39 -20.90 -6.32
C GLY A 68 -11.77 -21.50 -6.44
N ARG A 69 -12.78 -20.63 -6.52
CA ARG A 69 -14.15 -21.00 -6.88
C ARG A 69 -14.70 -19.99 -7.88
N LEU A 70 -15.51 -20.48 -8.80
CA LEU A 70 -16.20 -19.62 -9.76
C LEU A 70 -17.53 -19.18 -9.17
N GLU A 71 -17.69 -17.87 -8.95
CA GLU A 71 -18.90 -17.29 -8.38
C GLU A 71 -19.52 -16.28 -9.35
N LYS A 72 -20.85 -16.21 -9.33
CA LYS A 72 -21.58 -15.16 -10.03
C LYS A 72 -21.82 -14.02 -9.03
N ARG A 73 -21.13 -12.88 -9.22
CA ARG A 73 -21.32 -11.69 -8.38
C ARG A 73 -21.98 -10.60 -9.23
N GLY A 74 -23.27 -10.37 -9.01
CA GLY A 74 -24.10 -9.59 -9.94
C GLY A 74 -24.30 -10.37 -11.25
N ASP A 75 -24.07 -9.72 -12.40
CA ASP A 75 -24.17 -10.33 -13.73
C ASP A 75 -22.85 -10.81 -14.34
N GLN A 76 -21.72 -10.62 -13.64
CA GLN A 76 -20.40 -11.04 -14.09
C GLN A 76 -19.95 -12.33 -13.39
N LEU A 77 -19.44 -13.29 -14.18
CA LEU A 77 -18.77 -14.47 -13.65
C LEU A 77 -17.35 -14.08 -13.23
N VAL A 78 -17.03 -14.28 -11.97
CA VAL A 78 -15.72 -13.93 -11.39
C VAL A 78 -15.10 -15.18 -10.76
N ALA A 79 -13.79 -15.32 -10.90
CA ALA A 79 -13.02 -16.31 -10.14
C ALA A 79 -12.63 -15.67 -8.81
N ALA A 80 -13.25 -16.14 -7.73
CA ALA A 80 -12.86 -15.79 -6.36
C ALA A 80 -11.71 -16.71 -5.96
N LEU A 81 -10.51 -16.15 -5.81
CA LEU A 81 -9.27 -16.86 -5.57
C LEU A 81 -8.76 -16.57 -4.16
N LYS A 82 -8.35 -17.60 -3.45
CA LYS A 82 -7.72 -17.56 -2.15
C LYS A 82 -6.32 -18.13 -2.27
N LEU A 83 -5.31 -17.26 -2.23
CA LEU A 83 -3.91 -17.63 -2.36
C LEU A 83 -3.28 -17.70 -0.97
N THR A 84 -2.75 -18.85 -0.60
CA THR A 84 -2.06 -19.06 0.67
C THR A 84 -0.57 -19.25 0.41
N TYR A 85 0.23 -18.35 0.96
CA TYR A 85 1.68 -18.34 0.84
C TYR A 85 2.32 -18.78 2.14
N THR A 86 3.31 -19.66 2.05
CA THR A 86 4.21 -19.96 3.17
C THR A 86 5.62 -19.55 2.78
N PHE A 87 6.28 -18.79 3.65
CA PHE A 87 7.62 -18.29 3.41
C PHE A 87 8.36 -18.01 4.71
N ARG A 88 9.69 -17.96 4.63
CA ARG A 88 10.55 -17.61 5.76
C ARG A 88 11.37 -16.38 5.42
N THR A 89 11.29 -15.36 6.27
CA THR A 89 12.09 -14.13 6.17
C THR A 89 13.28 -14.24 7.12
N ALA A 90 14.49 -13.98 6.62
CA ALA A 90 15.72 -14.02 7.42
C ALA A 90 15.96 -12.72 8.20
N GLN A 91 15.35 -11.61 7.75
CA GLN A 91 15.51 -10.27 8.31
C GLN A 91 14.14 -9.59 8.45
N PRO A 92 13.96 -8.72 9.46
CA PRO A 92 12.77 -7.86 9.54
C PRO A 92 12.72 -6.88 8.37
N ASN A 93 11.53 -6.47 7.97
CA ASN A 93 11.22 -5.61 6.81
C ASN A 93 11.64 -6.20 5.45
N ALA A 94 11.58 -7.53 5.32
CA ALA A 94 11.82 -8.18 4.03
C ALA A 94 10.59 -8.08 3.12
N ALA A 95 10.79 -7.74 1.85
CA ALA A 95 9.74 -7.74 0.83
C ALA A 95 9.59 -9.15 0.23
N VAL A 96 8.36 -9.66 0.17
CA VAL A 96 8.04 -10.97 -0.43
C VAL A 96 7.07 -10.76 -1.58
N ALA A 97 7.37 -11.32 -2.75
CA ALA A 97 6.53 -11.22 -3.94
C ALA A 97 5.24 -12.04 -3.76
N LEU A 98 4.08 -11.44 -4.06
CA LEU A 98 2.78 -12.11 -4.02
C LEU A 98 2.14 -12.26 -5.41
N GLY A 99 2.54 -11.48 -6.42
CA GLY A 99 1.94 -11.56 -7.76
C GLY A 99 0.55 -10.93 -7.80
N GLY A 100 -0.42 -11.54 -8.49
CA GLY A 100 -1.79 -10.99 -8.59
C GLY A 100 -1.98 -9.93 -9.69
N ARG A 101 -1.03 -9.80 -10.62
CA ARG A 101 -1.18 -8.96 -11.81
C ARG A 101 -2.45 -9.39 -12.59
N ARG A 102 -3.31 -8.44 -12.99
CA ARG A 102 -4.63 -8.67 -13.65
C ARG A 102 -5.75 -9.26 -12.77
N ALA A 103 -5.56 -9.32 -11.46
CA ALA A 103 -6.61 -9.61 -10.48
C ALA A 103 -6.76 -8.46 -9.47
N PHE A 104 -7.92 -8.34 -8.83
CA PHE A 104 -8.21 -7.32 -7.83
C PHE A 104 -8.10 -7.92 -6.43
N ALA A 105 -7.29 -7.34 -5.56
CA ALA A 105 -7.21 -7.79 -4.16
C ALA A 105 -8.44 -7.33 -3.37
N THR A 106 -9.08 -8.27 -2.69
CA THR A 106 -10.30 -8.03 -1.89
C THR A 106 -10.09 -8.27 -0.40
N GLY A 107 -9.01 -8.96 -0.02
CA GLY A 107 -8.62 -9.15 1.38
C GLY A 107 -7.19 -9.69 1.51
N ALA A 108 -6.54 -9.43 2.65
CA ALA A 108 -5.24 -10.00 2.97
C ALA A 108 -5.08 -10.18 4.49
N ALA A 109 -4.51 -11.30 4.91
CA ALA A 109 -4.23 -11.63 6.30
C ALA A 109 -2.86 -12.30 6.42
N LEU A 110 -2.00 -11.74 7.27
CA LEU A 110 -0.69 -12.29 7.65
C LEU A 110 -0.79 -12.93 9.04
N ASP A 111 -0.28 -14.15 9.17
CA ASP A 111 -0.24 -14.94 10.40
C ASP A 111 -1.60 -15.05 11.12
N GLY A 112 -2.68 -15.19 10.33
CA GLY A 112 -4.03 -15.53 10.80
C GLY A 112 -4.91 -14.37 11.28
N ALA A 113 -4.38 -13.16 11.49
CA ALA A 113 -5.20 -12.01 11.91
C ALA A 113 -4.64 -10.61 11.62
N LYS A 114 -3.36 -10.45 11.25
CA LYS A 114 -2.74 -9.13 11.05
C LYS A 114 -2.96 -8.66 9.60
N GLN A 115 -3.47 -7.44 9.39
CA GLN A 115 -3.51 -6.85 8.05
C GLN A 115 -2.09 -6.49 7.60
N PRO A 116 -1.58 -7.09 6.51
CA PRO A 116 -0.24 -6.80 6.01
C PRO A 116 -0.19 -5.49 5.22
N VAL A 117 0.97 -4.85 5.19
CA VAL A 117 1.25 -3.73 4.28
C VAL A 117 1.56 -4.31 2.89
N LEU A 118 0.70 -4.00 1.92
CA LEU A 118 0.86 -4.40 0.52
C LEU A 118 1.44 -3.25 -0.31
N GLU A 119 2.49 -3.53 -1.06
CA GLU A 119 3.09 -2.62 -2.04
C GLU A 119 2.76 -3.10 -3.45
N THR A 120 2.52 -2.16 -4.36
CA THR A 120 2.31 -2.46 -5.80
C THR A 120 3.65 -2.34 -6.52
N ALA A 121 4.08 -3.42 -7.15
CA ALA A 121 5.30 -3.50 -7.96
C ALA A 121 4.95 -3.86 -9.43
N ASP A 122 5.94 -3.76 -10.32
CA ASP A 122 5.76 -4.03 -11.76
C ASP A 122 5.29 -5.47 -12.06
N ASP A 123 5.67 -6.41 -11.19
CA ASP A 123 5.30 -7.84 -11.28
C ASP A 123 4.02 -8.21 -10.49
N GLY A 124 3.34 -7.23 -9.87
CA GLY A 124 2.13 -7.41 -9.06
C GLY A 124 2.28 -6.90 -7.63
N LEU A 125 1.57 -7.50 -6.68
CA LEU A 125 1.62 -7.17 -5.27
C LEU A 125 2.86 -7.78 -4.59
N ALA A 126 3.41 -7.07 -3.61
CA ALA A 126 4.42 -7.54 -2.67
C ALA A 126 3.98 -7.22 -1.24
N VAL A 127 4.42 -8.03 -0.27
CA VAL A 127 4.17 -7.78 1.16
C VAL A 127 5.47 -7.43 1.87
N LEU A 128 5.41 -6.41 2.73
CA LEU A 128 6.49 -6.09 3.66
C LEU A 128 6.28 -6.82 4.99
N VAL A 129 7.26 -7.64 5.40
CA VAL A 129 7.16 -8.49 6.58
C VAL A 129 8.02 -7.93 7.70
N GLU A 130 7.40 -7.41 8.75
CA GLU A 130 8.07 -6.67 9.82
C GLU A 130 8.99 -7.52 10.71
N SER A 131 8.70 -8.82 10.88
CA SER A 131 9.48 -9.73 11.71
C SER A 131 10.21 -10.78 10.87
N ALA A 132 11.39 -11.19 11.33
CA ALA A 132 12.09 -12.34 10.77
C ALA A 132 11.48 -13.63 11.35
N GLY A 133 11.11 -14.59 10.50
CA GLY A 133 10.44 -15.79 10.97
C GLY A 133 9.81 -16.61 9.84
N ALA A 134 9.10 -17.67 10.22
CA ALA A 134 8.21 -18.38 9.31
C ALA A 134 6.83 -17.72 9.35
N HIS A 135 6.28 -17.42 8.19
CA HIS A 135 5.03 -16.68 8.04
C HIS A 135 4.08 -17.41 7.11
N ALA A 136 2.79 -17.21 7.35
CA ALA A 136 1.71 -17.65 6.47
C ALA A 136 0.85 -16.44 6.09
N LEU A 137 0.75 -16.15 4.79
CA LEU A 137 -0.09 -15.07 4.28
C LEU A 137 -1.23 -15.63 3.44
N VAL A 138 -2.44 -15.18 3.70
CA VAL A 138 -3.63 -15.45 2.90
C VAL A 138 -4.01 -14.18 2.15
N LEU A 139 -4.13 -14.27 0.84
CA LEU A 139 -4.52 -13.18 -0.05
C LEU A 139 -5.77 -13.60 -0.84
N ASP A 140 -6.83 -12.82 -0.70
CA ASP A 140 -8.08 -13.01 -1.44
C ASP A 140 -8.06 -12.08 -2.67
N LEU A 141 -8.23 -12.66 -3.85
CA LEU A 141 -8.18 -12.00 -5.15
C LEU A 141 -9.45 -12.31 -5.96
N GLU A 142 -9.84 -11.38 -6.82
CA GLU A 142 -10.92 -11.54 -7.78
C GLU A 142 -10.40 -11.32 -9.20
N ALA A 143 -10.52 -12.35 -10.04
CA ALA A 143 -10.16 -12.28 -11.45
C ALA A 143 -11.42 -12.36 -12.33
N PRO A 144 -11.63 -11.41 -13.27
CA PRO A 144 -12.79 -11.45 -14.15
C PRO A 144 -12.67 -12.60 -15.16
N VAL A 145 -13.73 -13.41 -15.29
CA VAL A 145 -13.80 -14.44 -16.34
C VAL A 145 -14.22 -13.77 -17.65
N THR A 146 -13.41 -13.97 -18.69
CA THR A 146 -13.54 -13.31 -19.99
C THR A 146 -13.40 -14.35 -21.11
N ALA A 147 -13.92 -14.03 -22.30
CA ALA A 147 -13.66 -14.87 -23.48
C ALA A 147 -12.17 -14.80 -23.85
N ARG A 148 -11.55 -15.95 -24.15
CA ARG A 148 -10.11 -16.08 -24.41
C ARG A 148 -9.86 -16.83 -25.72
N GLY A 149 -9.03 -16.23 -26.59
CA GLY A 149 -8.62 -16.83 -27.87
C GLY A 149 -9.62 -16.63 -29.02
N THR A 150 -9.33 -17.30 -30.15
CA THR A 150 -10.16 -17.28 -31.37
C THR A 150 -11.20 -18.41 -31.43
N LYS A 151 -11.07 -19.41 -30.55
CA LYS A 151 -12.10 -20.41 -30.26
C LYS A 151 -12.93 -19.91 -29.07
N ALA A 152 -14.19 -20.30 -28.96
CA ALA A 152 -15.15 -19.83 -27.94
C ALA A 152 -14.84 -20.34 -26.51
N GLU A 153 -13.58 -20.26 -26.08
CA GLU A 153 -13.12 -20.66 -24.76
C GLU A 153 -13.31 -19.49 -23.79
N ILE A 154 -13.67 -19.80 -22.54
CA ILE A 154 -13.77 -18.80 -21.46
C ILE A 154 -12.72 -19.08 -20.39
N GLY A 155 -12.21 -18.03 -19.76
CA GLY A 155 -11.13 -18.18 -18.81
C GLY A 155 -10.78 -16.92 -18.04
N PHE A 156 -9.88 -17.08 -17.07
CA PHE A 156 -9.31 -15.99 -16.29
C PHE A 156 -7.79 -16.13 -16.22
N GLU A 157 -7.11 -14.99 -16.05
CA GLU A 157 -5.65 -14.91 -16.02
C GLU A 157 -5.21 -14.04 -14.85
N PHE A 158 -4.19 -14.50 -14.13
CA PHE A 158 -3.54 -13.71 -13.09
C PHE A 158 -2.05 -14.06 -12.95
N GLY A 159 -1.26 -13.09 -12.46
CA GLY A 159 0.17 -13.24 -12.22
C GLY A 159 0.47 -14.04 -10.94
N LEU A 160 1.57 -14.78 -10.93
CA LEU A 160 2.04 -15.62 -9.83
C LEU A 160 3.47 -15.25 -9.42
N PRO A 161 3.84 -15.40 -8.14
CA PRO A 161 5.12 -14.90 -7.61
C PRO A 161 6.32 -15.82 -7.86
N ARG A 162 6.23 -16.74 -8.84
CA ARG A 162 7.28 -17.71 -9.18
C ARG A 162 7.74 -18.58 -7.99
N ALA A 163 6.81 -18.98 -7.13
CA ALA A 163 7.10 -19.87 -6.00
C ALA A 163 7.57 -21.25 -6.51
N PRO A 164 8.65 -21.84 -5.94
CA PRO A 164 9.14 -23.16 -6.35
C PRO A 164 8.07 -24.25 -6.25
N VAL A 165 7.23 -24.18 -5.21
CA VAL A 165 6.09 -25.07 -5.01
C VAL A 165 4.81 -24.28 -5.23
N THR A 166 4.22 -24.38 -6.42
CA THR A 166 2.91 -23.79 -6.72
C THR A 166 1.89 -24.90 -6.96
N LYS A 167 0.77 -24.88 -6.23
CA LYS A 167 -0.33 -25.86 -6.33
C LYS A 167 -1.64 -25.13 -6.66
N LEU A 168 -2.41 -25.69 -7.59
CA LEU A 168 -3.69 -25.14 -8.02
C LEU A 168 -4.84 -26.09 -7.66
N ALA A 169 -5.81 -25.60 -6.90
CA ALA A 169 -7.08 -26.25 -6.67
C ALA A 169 -8.19 -25.25 -6.99
N VAL A 170 -8.98 -25.54 -8.02
CA VAL A 170 -10.08 -24.68 -8.41
C VAL A 170 -11.33 -25.53 -8.59
N GLU A 171 -12.37 -25.17 -7.87
CA GLU A 171 -13.67 -25.78 -7.98
C GLU A 171 -14.36 -25.28 -9.25
N MET A 172 -14.44 -26.17 -10.24
CA MET A 172 -15.13 -25.91 -11.49
C MET A 172 -16.62 -26.27 -11.37
N PRO A 173 -17.53 -25.54 -12.04
CA PRO A 173 -18.92 -25.94 -12.18
C PRO A 173 -19.03 -27.37 -12.74
N GLY A 174 -19.99 -28.16 -12.26
CA GLY A 174 -20.07 -29.62 -12.47
C GLY A 174 -20.13 -30.10 -13.93
N ASP A 175 -20.35 -29.20 -14.89
CA ASP A 175 -20.46 -29.50 -16.31
C ASP A 175 -19.12 -29.40 -17.08
N VAL A 176 -18.07 -28.85 -16.48
CA VAL A 176 -16.75 -28.70 -17.10
C VAL A 176 -15.93 -29.97 -16.86
N LYS A 177 -15.73 -30.79 -17.91
CA LYS A 177 -14.96 -32.04 -17.80
C LYS A 177 -13.46 -31.85 -18.05
N ARG A 178 -13.10 -30.93 -18.95
CA ARG A 178 -11.73 -30.67 -19.40
C ARG A 178 -11.46 -29.17 -19.43
N LEU A 179 -10.25 -28.79 -19.07
CA LEU A 179 -9.76 -27.43 -19.13
C LEU A 179 -8.28 -27.41 -19.54
N ALA A 180 -7.80 -26.27 -20.01
CA ALA A 180 -6.42 -26.02 -20.39
C ALA A 180 -5.79 -25.01 -19.44
N LEU A 181 -4.66 -25.38 -18.86
CA LEU A 181 -3.81 -24.50 -18.07
C LEU A 181 -2.71 -23.98 -18.99
N ILE A 182 -2.63 -22.66 -19.15
CA ILE A 182 -1.57 -22.00 -19.91
C ILE A 182 -0.65 -21.33 -18.89
N THR A 183 0.61 -21.75 -18.87
CA THR A 183 1.61 -21.19 -17.95
C THR A 183 2.78 -20.58 -18.71
N LYS A 184 3.31 -19.49 -18.16
CA LYS A 184 4.58 -18.89 -18.61
C LYS A 184 5.67 -19.18 -17.59
N THR A 185 6.77 -19.74 -18.05
CA THR A 185 7.95 -20.12 -17.25
C THR A 185 9.16 -19.29 -17.71
N PRO A 186 10.02 -18.80 -16.80
CA PRO A 186 11.20 -18.03 -17.19
C PRO A 186 12.35 -18.96 -17.57
N ASP A 187 12.55 -19.24 -18.87
CA ASP A 187 13.81 -19.80 -19.39
C ASP A 187 14.65 -18.69 -20.04
N PRO A 188 15.93 -18.48 -19.65
CA PRO A 188 16.85 -17.64 -20.42
C PRO A 188 17.56 -18.48 -21.51
N PRO A 189 17.88 -17.99 -22.73
CA PRO A 189 17.49 -16.79 -23.46
C PRO A 189 16.82 -17.19 -24.80
N LYS A 190 15.58 -17.71 -24.77
CA LYS A 190 14.75 -17.91 -25.96
C LYS A 190 13.35 -17.35 -25.69
N LEU A 191 12.70 -16.84 -26.74
CA LEU A 191 11.34 -16.29 -26.69
C LEU A 191 10.44 -17.20 -25.82
N THR A 192 9.90 -16.65 -24.74
CA THR A 192 9.12 -17.40 -23.75
C THR A 192 7.77 -17.81 -24.33
N GLU A 193 7.72 -18.98 -24.97
CA GLU A 193 6.46 -19.51 -25.51
C GLU A 193 5.56 -20.02 -24.35
N PRO A 194 4.29 -19.60 -24.30
CA PRO A 194 3.34 -20.08 -23.30
C PRO A 194 3.08 -21.58 -23.49
N ARG A 195 3.24 -22.39 -22.43
CA ARG A 195 2.98 -23.83 -22.48
C ARG A 195 1.52 -24.10 -22.09
N ARG A 196 0.78 -24.79 -22.95
CA ARG A 196 -0.62 -25.17 -22.75
C ARG A 196 -0.72 -26.65 -22.37
N PHE A 197 -1.27 -26.94 -21.20
CA PHE A 197 -1.47 -28.29 -20.68
C PHE A 197 -2.97 -28.58 -20.53
N PRO A 198 -3.53 -29.60 -21.22
CA PRO A 198 -4.90 -30.05 -20.96
C PRO A 198 -4.94 -30.82 -19.63
N VAL A 199 -5.92 -30.53 -18.78
CA VAL A 199 -6.12 -31.11 -17.45
C VAL A 199 -7.60 -31.44 -17.26
N ASP A 200 -7.89 -32.59 -16.64
CA ASP A 200 -9.26 -32.97 -16.30
C ASP A 200 -9.73 -32.21 -15.05
N ALA A 201 -10.97 -31.69 -15.05
CA ALA A 201 -11.47 -30.86 -13.94
C ALA A 201 -11.47 -31.58 -12.58
N LYS A 202 -11.62 -32.91 -12.57
CA LYS A 202 -11.53 -33.75 -11.35
C LYS A 202 -10.14 -33.72 -10.70
N GLN A 203 -9.09 -33.46 -11.47
CA GLN A 203 -7.71 -33.36 -10.95
C GLN A 203 -7.44 -32.01 -10.28
N LEU A 204 -8.31 -31.02 -10.48
CA LEU A 204 -8.22 -29.67 -9.91
C LEU A 204 -9.17 -29.46 -8.73
N ALA A 205 -10.06 -30.41 -8.46
CA ALA A 205 -10.95 -30.37 -7.31
C ALA A 205 -10.14 -30.45 -5.99
N PRO A 206 -10.57 -29.73 -4.94
CA PRO A 206 -9.92 -29.80 -3.63
C PRO A 206 -10.03 -31.22 -3.05
N ASN A 207 -8.89 -31.85 -2.76
CA ASN A 207 -8.82 -33.14 -2.06
C ASN A 207 -8.44 -32.94 -0.59
N ASP A 208 -9.01 -33.76 0.31
CA ASP A 208 -8.78 -33.71 1.78
C ASP A 208 -7.31 -33.92 2.20
N ALA A 209 -6.44 -34.35 1.27
CA ALA A 209 -5.01 -34.60 1.50
C ALA A 209 -4.08 -33.40 1.14
N GLY A 210 -4.60 -32.21 0.84
CA GLY A 210 -3.79 -30.99 0.67
C GLY A 210 -2.96 -30.91 -0.63
N GLY A 211 -3.30 -31.69 -1.65
CA GLY A 211 -2.60 -31.71 -2.94
C GLY A 211 -3.45 -31.18 -4.08
N GLY A 212 -3.32 -29.89 -4.41
CA GLY A 212 -3.76 -29.33 -5.69
C GLY A 212 -2.81 -29.71 -6.84
N PHE A 213 -3.21 -29.46 -8.08
CA PHE A 213 -2.42 -29.75 -9.28
C PHE A 213 -1.09 -28.95 -9.26
N PRO A 214 0.08 -29.62 -9.39
CA PRO A 214 1.37 -28.95 -9.30
C PRO A 214 1.71 -28.18 -10.58
N LEU A 215 1.95 -26.87 -10.44
CA LEU A 215 2.33 -25.98 -11.56
C LEU A 215 3.84 -25.69 -11.64
N GLY A 216 4.55 -25.76 -10.51
CA GLY A 216 5.96 -25.38 -10.42
C GLY A 216 6.18 -23.84 -10.44
N PRO A 217 7.39 -23.36 -10.74
CA PRO A 217 7.72 -21.93 -10.71
C PRO A 217 7.21 -21.19 -11.95
N VAL A 218 5.96 -20.75 -11.90
CA VAL A 218 5.26 -20.06 -12.99
C VAL A 218 5.08 -18.57 -12.70
N GLU A 219 5.13 -17.74 -13.74
CA GLU A 219 4.98 -16.27 -13.65
C GLU A 219 3.54 -15.83 -13.90
N SER A 220 2.83 -16.51 -14.78
CA SER A 220 1.42 -16.26 -15.05
C SER A 220 0.70 -17.58 -15.24
N LEU A 221 -0.53 -17.64 -14.73
CA LEU A 221 -1.45 -18.74 -14.96
C LEU A 221 -2.69 -18.19 -15.65
N GLU A 222 -3.02 -18.80 -16.78
CA GLU A 222 -4.29 -18.63 -17.45
C GLU A 222 -5.03 -19.97 -17.42
N VAL A 223 -6.24 -19.95 -16.89
CA VAL A 223 -7.12 -21.13 -16.82
C VAL A 223 -8.21 -20.93 -17.84
N VAL A 224 -8.28 -21.82 -18.81
CA VAL A 224 -9.22 -21.73 -19.94
C VAL A 224 -10.00 -23.04 -20.00
N TRP A 225 -11.30 -22.97 -20.21
CA TRP A 225 -12.11 -24.17 -20.42
C TRP A 225 -13.13 -23.95 -21.51
N ASP A 226 -13.54 -25.06 -22.11
CA ASP A 226 -14.71 -25.07 -22.96
C ASP A 226 -15.93 -24.86 -22.05
N PRO A 227 -16.78 -23.86 -22.32
CA PRO A 227 -17.96 -23.64 -21.51
C PRO A 227 -18.80 -24.94 -21.42
N PRO A 228 -19.55 -25.18 -20.32
CA PRO A 228 -20.49 -26.30 -20.18
C PRO A 228 -21.27 -26.57 -21.47
N ALA A 229 -21.74 -27.78 -21.81
CA ALA A 229 -22.57 -27.96 -23.02
C ALA A 229 -23.87 -27.10 -23.04
N ALA A 230 -24.24 -26.48 -21.91
CA ALA A 230 -25.25 -25.43 -21.82
C ALA A 230 -24.77 -24.02 -22.27
N ALA A 231 -23.49 -23.86 -22.61
CA ALA A 231 -22.81 -22.61 -22.96
C ALA A 231 -21.69 -22.75 -24.02
N ALA A 232 -21.12 -23.94 -24.26
CA ALA A 232 -20.38 -24.31 -25.48
C ALA A 232 -21.38 -24.73 -26.55
N GLN A 233 -22.10 -23.71 -26.92
CA GLN A 233 -22.99 -23.71 -28.02
C GLN A 233 -22.15 -23.18 -29.20
N PRO A 234 -22.13 -23.81 -30.39
CA PRO A 234 -21.56 -23.17 -31.59
C PRO A 234 -22.06 -21.72 -31.67
N ALA A 235 -21.42 -20.83 -32.44
CA ALA A 235 -21.90 -19.44 -32.54
C ALA A 235 -23.40 -19.32 -32.92
N ASP A 236 -24.01 -20.40 -33.44
CA ASP A 236 -25.44 -20.58 -33.70
C ASP A 236 -26.30 -21.07 -32.53
N GLN A 237 -25.70 -21.62 -31.48
CA GLN A 237 -26.43 -22.02 -30.29
C GLN A 237 -26.35 -20.93 -29.18
N VAL A 238 -25.26 -20.15 -29.01
CA VAL A 238 -25.22 -19.13 -27.94
C VAL A 238 -26.32 -18.11 -28.18
N SER A 239 -27.26 -17.97 -27.23
CA SER A 239 -28.32 -16.98 -27.36
C SER A 239 -27.69 -15.60 -27.48
N SER A 240 -27.78 -15.01 -28.68
CA SER A 240 -27.32 -13.66 -28.97
C SER A 240 -28.42 -12.92 -29.72
N ALA A 241 -28.56 -11.63 -29.44
CA ALA A 241 -29.56 -10.80 -30.08
C ALA A 241 -28.86 -9.62 -30.73
N ASP A 242 -29.03 -9.49 -32.05
CA ASP A 242 -28.68 -8.27 -32.77
C ASP A 242 -29.95 -7.43 -32.92
N LEU A 243 -29.91 -6.23 -32.34
CA LEU A 243 -31.05 -5.33 -32.21
C LEU A 243 -30.84 -4.11 -33.11
N ASP A 244 -31.69 -3.93 -34.11
CA ASP A 244 -31.71 -2.71 -34.92
C ASP A 244 -32.97 -1.91 -34.61
N VAL A 245 -32.81 -0.77 -33.93
CA VAL A 245 -33.92 0.13 -33.56
C VAL A 245 -33.88 1.35 -34.46
N GLY A 246 -34.85 1.45 -35.36
CA GLY A 246 -35.14 2.66 -36.11
C GLY A 246 -36.19 3.49 -35.39
N VAL A 247 -35.90 4.76 -35.12
CA VAL A 247 -36.86 5.71 -34.55
C VAL A 247 -37.11 6.80 -35.57
N VAL A 248 -38.38 7.02 -35.92
CA VAL A 248 -38.80 8.10 -36.81
C VAL A 248 -39.69 9.05 -36.02
N LEU A 249 -39.20 10.28 -35.82
CA LEU A 249 -39.90 11.35 -35.13
C LEU A 249 -40.57 12.26 -36.14
N THR A 250 -41.90 12.28 -36.12
CA THR A 250 -42.75 13.17 -36.94
C THR A 250 -43.48 14.21 -36.07
N ASP A 251 -44.18 15.14 -36.71
CA ASP A 251 -44.89 16.24 -36.02
C ASP A 251 -46.07 15.77 -35.16
N GLY A 252 -46.59 14.56 -35.37
CA GLY A 252 -47.76 14.02 -34.65
C GLY A 252 -47.53 12.73 -33.89
N PHE A 253 -46.45 11.99 -34.19
CA PHE A 253 -46.16 10.72 -33.54
C PHE A 253 -44.67 10.37 -33.60
N ALA A 254 -44.23 9.61 -32.61
CA ALA A 254 -42.96 8.92 -32.63
C ALA A 254 -43.20 7.45 -32.96
N GLU A 255 -42.57 6.94 -34.01
CA GLU A 255 -42.59 5.54 -34.36
C GLU A 255 -41.24 4.91 -34.06
N SER A 256 -41.23 3.90 -33.20
CA SER A 256 -40.05 3.10 -32.90
C SER A 256 -40.24 1.70 -33.48
N THR A 257 -39.38 1.32 -34.41
CA THR A 257 -39.32 0.00 -35.03
C THR A 257 -38.09 -0.72 -34.52
N ALA A 258 -38.28 -1.73 -33.68
CA ALA A 258 -37.21 -2.58 -33.18
C ALA A 258 -37.23 -3.93 -33.92
N LYS A 259 -36.14 -4.23 -34.62
CA LYS A 259 -35.92 -5.49 -35.32
C LYS A 259 -34.96 -6.35 -34.51
N PHE A 260 -35.42 -7.52 -34.09
CA PHE A 260 -34.66 -8.48 -33.31
C PHE A 260 -34.24 -9.64 -34.21
N LYS A 261 -32.92 -9.80 -34.38
CA LYS A 261 -32.32 -10.99 -34.96
C LYS A 261 -31.74 -11.82 -33.83
N VAL A 262 -32.49 -12.81 -33.38
CA VAL A 262 -32.08 -13.67 -32.26
C VAL A 262 -31.47 -14.94 -32.83
N ARG A 263 -30.26 -15.29 -32.39
CA ARG A 263 -29.61 -16.57 -32.69
C ARG A 263 -29.59 -17.40 -31.42
N GLY A 264 -29.79 -18.71 -31.53
CA GLY A 264 -29.82 -19.65 -30.41
C GLY A 264 -30.92 -20.71 -30.53
N PRO A 265 -30.88 -21.79 -29.75
CA PRO A 265 -31.73 -22.97 -29.90
C PRO A 265 -33.07 -22.85 -29.16
N GLY A 266 -33.40 -21.67 -28.61
CA GLY A 266 -34.62 -21.46 -27.84
C GLY A 266 -35.86 -21.65 -28.71
N ARG A 267 -36.73 -22.60 -28.32
CA ARG A 267 -38.05 -22.81 -28.95
C ARG A 267 -39.07 -21.73 -28.58
N GLU A 268 -38.74 -20.93 -27.58
CA GLU A 268 -39.53 -19.81 -27.11
C GLU A 268 -38.61 -18.59 -26.99
N LEU A 269 -38.93 -17.50 -27.69
CA LEU A 269 -38.23 -16.23 -27.58
C LEU A 269 -38.96 -15.33 -26.58
N LYS A 270 -38.21 -14.77 -25.62
CA LYS A 270 -38.74 -13.78 -24.67
C LYS A 270 -38.14 -12.42 -24.98
N LEU A 271 -39.00 -11.46 -25.33
CA LEU A 271 -38.58 -10.12 -25.69
C LEU A 271 -39.25 -9.10 -24.76
N VAL A 272 -38.51 -8.08 -24.39
CA VAL A 272 -39.03 -6.87 -23.75
C VAL A 272 -39.35 -5.87 -24.85
N ALA A 273 -40.63 -5.52 -24.97
CA ALA A 273 -41.12 -4.46 -25.83
C ALA A 273 -42.37 -3.84 -25.18
N PRO A 274 -42.66 -2.55 -25.40
CA PRO A 274 -43.81 -1.90 -24.78
C PRO A 274 -45.12 -2.70 -24.97
N PRO A 275 -46.04 -2.73 -24.00
CA PRO A 275 -47.28 -3.51 -24.11
C PRO A 275 -48.18 -3.08 -25.28
N ALA A 276 -48.04 -1.82 -25.72
CA ALA A 276 -48.72 -1.25 -26.88
C ALA A 276 -48.02 -1.53 -28.23
N ALA A 277 -46.93 -2.31 -28.23
CA ALA A 277 -46.23 -2.69 -29.46
C ALA A 277 -47.10 -3.62 -30.33
N ASP A 278 -47.03 -3.43 -31.64
CA ASP A 278 -47.44 -4.42 -32.62
C ASP A 278 -46.23 -5.31 -32.96
N VAL A 279 -46.33 -6.61 -32.69
CA VAL A 279 -45.21 -7.56 -32.82
C VAL A 279 -45.53 -8.54 -33.94
N SER A 280 -44.76 -8.46 -35.03
CA SER A 280 -44.84 -9.37 -36.17
C SER A 280 -43.57 -10.23 -36.27
N VAL A 281 -43.72 -11.42 -36.88
CA VAL A 281 -42.62 -12.38 -37.07
C VAL A 281 -42.59 -12.77 -38.53
N GLU A 282 -41.47 -12.50 -39.20
CA GLU A 282 -41.26 -12.77 -40.62
C GLU A 282 -40.16 -13.82 -40.83
N ARG A 283 -40.28 -14.68 -41.83
CA ARG A 283 -39.27 -15.70 -42.13
C ARG A 283 -38.11 -15.11 -42.92
N VAL A 284 -36.88 -15.38 -42.50
CA VAL A 284 -35.64 -14.99 -43.20
C VAL A 284 -35.25 -16.11 -44.17
N ALA A 285 -35.97 -16.27 -45.28
CA ALA A 285 -35.67 -17.34 -46.26
C ALA A 285 -34.63 -16.89 -47.31
N ALA A 286 -33.70 -17.79 -47.66
CA ALA A 286 -32.95 -17.70 -48.91
C ALA A 286 -33.84 -18.21 -50.08
N ALA A 287 -33.71 -17.61 -51.26
CA ALA A 287 -34.56 -17.94 -52.41
C ALA A 287 -34.48 -19.45 -52.77
N GLY A 288 -35.58 -20.18 -52.63
CA GLY A 288 -35.74 -21.56 -53.10
C GLY A 288 -36.17 -22.61 -52.08
N GLU A 289 -36.25 -22.32 -50.78
CA GLU A 289 -36.60 -23.31 -49.75
C GLU A 289 -38.08 -23.30 -49.32
N THR A 290 -38.81 -24.39 -49.58
CA THR A 290 -40.11 -24.70 -48.95
C THR A 290 -39.91 -24.94 -47.46
N GLY A 291 -40.40 -24.02 -46.63
CA GLY A 291 -40.28 -24.07 -45.17
C GLY A 291 -41.39 -24.81 -44.45
N PRO A 292 -41.35 -24.84 -43.10
CA PRO A 292 -42.37 -25.48 -42.28
C PRO A 292 -43.75 -24.82 -42.49
N ALA A 293 -44.80 -25.63 -42.54
CA ALA A 293 -46.17 -25.20 -42.88
C ALA A 293 -46.86 -24.34 -41.79
N GLN A 294 -46.25 -24.19 -40.61
CA GLN A 294 -46.85 -23.58 -39.43
C GLN A 294 -46.11 -22.30 -39.03
N LEU A 295 -46.85 -21.22 -38.80
CA LEU A 295 -46.30 -19.92 -38.39
C LEU A 295 -46.04 -19.85 -36.87
N PRO A 296 -45.07 -19.05 -36.39
CA PRO A 296 -44.84 -18.81 -34.98
C PRO A 296 -46.06 -18.20 -34.27
N VAL A 297 -46.27 -18.58 -33.00
CA VAL A 297 -47.36 -18.06 -32.17
C VAL A 297 -46.84 -16.94 -31.27
N VAL A 298 -47.37 -15.73 -31.43
CA VAL A 298 -47.02 -14.55 -30.62
C VAL A 298 -48.00 -14.42 -29.45
N ILE A 299 -47.48 -14.44 -28.23
CA ILE A 299 -48.25 -14.28 -26.99
C ILE A 299 -47.97 -12.88 -26.41
N ARG A 300 -49.03 -12.06 -26.32
CA ARG A 300 -48.99 -10.69 -25.79
C ARG A 300 -48.78 -10.69 -24.24
N PRO A 301 -48.12 -9.67 -23.67
CA PRO A 301 -47.99 -9.52 -22.21
C PRO A 301 -49.35 -9.47 -21.51
N GLY A 302 -49.50 -10.22 -20.40
CA GLY A 302 -50.75 -10.32 -19.64
C GLY A 302 -50.93 -9.30 -18.50
N GLU A 303 -49.85 -8.66 -18.04
CA GLU A 303 -49.86 -7.71 -16.91
C GLU A 303 -49.21 -6.36 -17.32
N PRO A 304 -49.83 -5.20 -17.01
CA PRO A 304 -49.38 -3.87 -17.46
C PRO A 304 -48.03 -3.38 -16.88
N GLY A 305 -47.39 -4.16 -15.99
CA GLY A 305 -46.06 -3.86 -15.42
C GLY A 305 -44.98 -4.90 -15.74
N LYS A 306 -45.26 -5.86 -16.64
CA LYS A 306 -44.29 -6.86 -17.10
C LYS A 306 -44.33 -6.93 -18.64
N PRO A 307 -43.61 -6.05 -19.34
CA PRO A 307 -43.66 -5.92 -20.80
C PRO A 307 -42.92 -7.07 -21.54
N VAL A 308 -43.24 -8.33 -21.21
CA VAL A 308 -42.58 -9.52 -21.77
C VAL A 308 -43.48 -10.20 -22.82
N TRP A 309 -43.04 -10.16 -24.07
CA TRP A 309 -43.65 -10.87 -25.20
C TRP A 309 -43.01 -12.25 -25.35
N ARG A 310 -43.83 -13.29 -25.55
CA ARG A 310 -43.36 -14.67 -25.71
C ARG A 310 -43.72 -15.16 -27.11
N ILE A 311 -42.75 -15.66 -27.86
CA ILE A 311 -42.94 -16.14 -29.24
C ILE A 311 -42.56 -17.60 -29.28
N ALA A 312 -43.54 -18.48 -29.49
CA ALA A 312 -43.33 -19.91 -29.64
C ALA A 312 -43.02 -20.24 -31.10
N LEU A 313 -41.83 -20.79 -31.35
CA LEU A 313 -41.35 -21.14 -32.68
C LEU A 313 -41.81 -22.56 -33.09
N PRO A 314 -42.11 -22.80 -34.37
CA PRO A 314 -42.41 -24.13 -34.91
C PRO A 314 -41.27 -25.13 -34.67
N ALA A 315 -41.63 -26.41 -34.48
CA ALA A 315 -40.70 -27.48 -34.08
C ALA A 315 -39.50 -27.68 -35.02
N ASP A 316 -39.65 -27.31 -36.30
CA ASP A 316 -38.65 -27.48 -37.36
C ASP A 316 -37.90 -26.16 -37.69
N SER A 317 -37.97 -25.15 -36.82
CA SER A 317 -37.32 -23.84 -37.04
C SER A 317 -36.56 -23.35 -35.80
N THR A 318 -35.57 -22.50 -36.03
CA THR A 318 -34.71 -21.87 -35.01
C THR A 318 -34.91 -20.36 -34.99
N GLY A 319 -34.44 -19.67 -33.93
CA GLY A 319 -34.56 -18.21 -33.84
C GLY A 319 -33.90 -17.47 -35.01
N ALA A 320 -32.87 -18.06 -35.63
CA ALA A 320 -32.17 -17.47 -36.78
C ALA A 320 -33.00 -17.44 -38.07
N ASP A 321 -34.04 -18.27 -38.16
CA ASP A 321 -34.94 -18.37 -39.32
C ASP A 321 -36.02 -17.27 -39.33
N TRP A 322 -36.12 -16.48 -38.25
CA TRP A 322 -37.18 -15.52 -38.04
C TRP A 322 -36.65 -14.14 -37.63
N LEU A 323 -37.19 -13.10 -38.26
CA LEU A 323 -36.99 -11.70 -37.88
C LEU A 323 -38.22 -11.24 -37.11
N VAL A 324 -38.03 -10.88 -35.84
CA VAL A 324 -39.12 -10.33 -35.03
C VAL A 324 -39.08 -8.81 -35.14
N THR A 325 -40.18 -8.19 -35.52
CA THR A 325 -40.31 -6.74 -35.60
C THR A 325 -41.35 -6.26 -34.59
N ALA A 326 -40.94 -5.39 -33.67
CA ALA A 326 -41.84 -4.69 -32.76
C ALA A 326 -41.97 -3.23 -33.19
N VAL A 327 -43.18 -2.80 -33.51
CA VAL A 327 -43.50 -1.42 -33.89
C VAL A 327 -44.31 -0.77 -32.78
N VAL A 328 -43.82 0.35 -32.26
CA VAL A 328 -44.51 1.13 -31.23
C VAL A 328 -44.76 2.52 -31.79
N ARG A 329 -46.03 2.94 -31.77
CA ARG A 329 -46.43 4.28 -32.17
C ARG A 329 -46.96 5.04 -30.97
N GLN A 330 -46.24 6.10 -30.58
CA GLN A 330 -46.62 6.99 -29.47
C GLN A 330 -47.13 8.31 -30.04
N SER A 331 -48.26 8.81 -29.53
CA SER A 331 -48.75 10.15 -29.91
C SER A 331 -47.86 11.22 -29.30
N ARG A 332 -47.47 12.20 -30.11
CA ARG A 332 -46.71 13.37 -29.66
C ARG A 332 -47.69 14.53 -29.45
N PRO A 333 -47.58 15.31 -28.36
CA PRO A 333 -48.31 16.57 -28.23
C PRO A 333 -48.02 17.49 -29.42
N LYS A 334 -49.03 18.20 -29.95
CA LYS A 334 -48.85 19.12 -31.10
C LYS A 334 -47.78 20.18 -30.79
N ALA A 335 -46.93 20.45 -31.78
CA ALA A 335 -45.87 21.45 -31.71
C ALA A 335 -46.42 22.84 -31.29
N GLY A 336 -45.95 23.34 -30.14
CA GLY A 336 -46.32 24.65 -29.59
C GLY A 336 -46.18 24.76 -28.06
N THR A 337 -46.28 23.63 -27.35
CA THR A 337 -45.91 23.49 -25.93
C THR A 337 -44.61 22.71 -25.81
N MET A 338 -43.80 22.96 -24.76
CA MET A 338 -42.45 22.38 -24.56
C MET A 338 -42.37 20.91 -25.03
N SER A 339 -41.38 20.60 -25.88
CA SER A 339 -41.22 19.25 -26.44
C SER A 339 -40.88 18.26 -25.32
N GLU A 340 -41.86 17.52 -24.81
CA GLU A 340 -41.59 16.50 -23.81
C GLU A 340 -40.65 15.41 -24.37
N PRO A 341 -39.66 14.92 -23.60
CA PRO A 341 -38.77 13.85 -24.02
C PRO A 341 -39.54 12.57 -24.36
N VAL A 342 -39.32 12.03 -25.56
CA VAL A 342 -39.94 10.79 -26.04
C VAL A 342 -39.10 9.59 -25.60
N PRO A 343 -39.64 8.64 -24.83
CA PRO A 343 -38.93 7.42 -24.46
C PRO A 343 -38.90 6.41 -25.61
N VAL A 344 -37.71 5.94 -25.98
CA VAL A 344 -37.50 4.89 -26.99
C VAL A 344 -37.29 3.57 -26.27
N GLY A 345 -38.25 2.65 -26.40
CA GLY A 345 -38.24 1.35 -25.74
C GLY A 345 -39.16 1.28 -24.52
N PRO A 346 -38.95 0.31 -23.61
CA PRO A 346 -37.82 -0.62 -23.55
C PRO A 346 -37.78 -1.58 -24.75
N PHE A 347 -36.59 -1.86 -25.31
CA PHE A 347 -36.39 -2.91 -26.30
C PHE A 347 -35.20 -3.77 -25.89
N GLY A 348 -35.44 -5.07 -25.67
CA GLY A 348 -34.38 -6.01 -25.30
C GLY A 348 -34.81 -7.45 -25.45
N ALA A 349 -33.85 -8.35 -25.59
CA ALA A 349 -34.10 -9.78 -25.56
C ALA A 349 -33.68 -10.35 -24.19
N LEU A 350 -34.50 -11.22 -23.61
CA LEU A 350 -34.23 -11.87 -22.32
C LEU A 350 -33.56 -13.22 -22.52
N ASP A 351 -32.84 -13.69 -21.50
CA ASP A 351 -32.13 -14.97 -21.51
C ASP A 351 -31.06 -15.04 -22.63
N VAL A 352 -30.39 -13.92 -22.92
CA VAL A 352 -29.41 -13.78 -24.01
C VAL A 352 -28.02 -13.47 -23.45
N LEU A 353 -26.97 -14.19 -23.88
CA LEU A 353 -25.61 -14.00 -23.37
C LEU A 353 -25.00 -12.65 -23.76
N ARG A 354 -25.42 -12.12 -24.91
CA ARG A 354 -24.96 -10.83 -25.43
C ARG A 354 -26.02 -10.22 -26.31
N GLN A 355 -26.30 -8.94 -26.10
CA GLN A 355 -27.10 -8.14 -27.01
C GLN A 355 -26.26 -6.99 -27.57
N THR A 356 -26.19 -6.93 -28.89
CA THR A 356 -25.53 -5.85 -29.64
C THR A 356 -26.54 -5.19 -30.55
N GLY A 357 -26.27 -3.98 -31.02
CA GLY A 357 -27.21 -3.36 -31.91
C GLY A 357 -26.88 -1.94 -32.35
N THR A 358 -27.74 -1.41 -33.19
CA THR A 358 -27.74 -0.01 -33.61
C THR A 358 -29.06 0.63 -33.26
N VAL A 359 -29.01 1.84 -32.69
CA VAL A 359 -30.18 2.69 -32.53
C VAL A 359 -30.00 3.89 -33.46
N THR A 360 -30.88 4.01 -34.44
CA THR A 360 -30.87 5.09 -35.42
C THR A 360 -32.09 5.96 -35.22
N VAL A 361 -31.89 7.21 -34.83
CA VAL A 361 -32.97 8.18 -34.64
C VAL A 361 -32.97 9.15 -35.82
N LYS A 362 -34.11 9.23 -36.50
CA LYS A 362 -34.36 10.11 -37.64
C LYS A 362 -35.54 11.02 -37.34
N THR A 363 -35.48 12.24 -37.83
CA THR A 363 -36.58 13.20 -37.73
C THR A 363 -36.72 13.98 -39.02
N GLY A 364 -37.77 14.79 -39.13
CA GLY A 364 -37.94 15.73 -40.22
C GLY A 364 -36.75 16.69 -40.34
N PRO A 365 -36.57 17.35 -41.50
CA PRO A 365 -35.54 18.37 -41.64
C PRO A 365 -35.76 19.48 -40.58
N HIS A 366 -34.68 20.15 -40.17
CA HIS A 366 -34.73 21.29 -39.24
C HIS A 366 -35.08 20.96 -37.77
N HIS A 367 -34.64 19.81 -37.26
CA HIS A 367 -34.75 19.50 -35.83
C HIS A 367 -33.38 19.15 -35.26
N ARG A 368 -33.12 19.55 -34.02
CA ARG A 368 -31.96 19.19 -33.23
C ARG A 368 -32.40 18.20 -32.17
N PHE A 369 -31.56 17.20 -31.96
CA PHE A 369 -31.78 16.22 -30.90
C PHE A 369 -31.08 16.60 -29.59
N ILE A 370 -31.76 16.36 -28.49
CA ILE A 370 -31.18 16.21 -27.14
C ILE A 370 -31.46 14.77 -26.73
N PHE A 371 -30.41 14.06 -26.29
CA PHE A 371 -30.49 12.66 -25.91
C PHE A 371 -30.14 12.48 -24.43
N ARG A 372 -30.86 11.60 -23.73
CA ARG A 372 -30.41 11.04 -22.45
C ARG A 372 -30.40 9.51 -22.58
N HIS A 373 -29.27 8.88 -22.32
CA HIS A 373 -29.11 7.44 -22.44
C HIS A 373 -28.22 6.87 -21.33
N GLY A 374 -28.34 5.57 -21.07
CA GLY A 374 -27.50 4.83 -20.13
C GLY A 374 -26.09 4.52 -20.70
N PRO A 375 -25.23 3.85 -19.91
CA PRO A 375 -23.84 3.54 -20.27
C PRO A 375 -23.69 2.53 -21.43
N ASP A 376 -24.76 1.78 -21.74
CA ASP A 376 -24.75 0.73 -22.76
C ASP A 376 -24.85 1.25 -24.20
N LEU A 377 -25.19 2.54 -24.36
CA LEU A 377 -25.24 3.23 -25.64
C LEU A 377 -24.05 4.16 -25.80
N ARG A 378 -23.37 4.03 -26.95
CA ARG A 378 -22.29 4.93 -27.36
C ARG A 378 -22.66 5.61 -28.67
N ARG A 379 -22.59 6.94 -28.71
CA ARG A 379 -22.82 7.70 -29.94
C ARG A 379 -21.79 7.30 -31.00
N ALA A 380 -22.23 7.12 -32.23
CA ALA A 380 -21.40 6.80 -33.38
C ALA A 380 -21.75 7.73 -34.55
N ASP A 381 -20.78 7.97 -35.42
CA ASP A 381 -21.00 8.77 -36.62
C ASP A 381 -21.83 7.97 -37.64
N PRO A 382 -22.84 8.60 -38.27
CA PRO A 382 -23.67 7.93 -39.26
C PRO A 382 -22.81 7.55 -40.48
N ALA A 383 -22.87 6.28 -40.88
CA ALA A 383 -22.13 5.80 -42.04
C ALA A 383 -22.67 6.42 -43.35
N GLY A 384 -21.86 7.26 -44.00
CA GLY A 384 -22.08 7.71 -45.39
C GLY A 384 -22.81 9.05 -45.59
N GLY A 385 -23.08 9.82 -44.54
CA GLY A 385 -23.81 11.09 -44.66
C GLY A 385 -22.93 12.32 -44.86
N GLY A 386 -23.26 13.18 -45.83
CA GLY A 386 -22.70 14.53 -45.90
C GLY A 386 -23.12 15.36 -44.67
N ALA A 387 -22.43 16.49 -44.42
CA ALA A 387 -22.62 17.38 -43.25
C ALA A 387 -24.04 17.96 -43.02
N ASP A 388 -24.98 17.60 -43.89
CA ASP A 388 -26.38 18.01 -43.97
C ASP A 388 -27.35 16.88 -43.56
N GLU A 389 -26.87 15.62 -43.46
CA GLU A 389 -27.59 14.48 -42.85
C GLU A 389 -27.30 14.32 -41.35
N GLU A 390 -26.19 14.85 -40.85
CA GLU A 390 -25.76 14.78 -39.44
C GLU A 390 -26.71 15.51 -38.45
N LEU A 391 -27.53 16.45 -38.92
CA LEU A 391 -28.45 17.21 -38.07
C LEU A 391 -29.79 16.49 -37.85
N SER A 392 -30.23 15.66 -38.81
CA SER A 392 -31.53 14.97 -38.78
C SER A 392 -31.43 13.48 -38.49
N VAL A 393 -30.21 12.95 -38.36
CA VAL A 393 -29.93 11.54 -38.05
C VAL A 393 -28.91 11.44 -36.92
N ALA A 394 -29.22 10.66 -35.88
CA ALA A 394 -28.27 10.26 -34.85
C ALA A 394 -28.17 8.75 -34.80
N GLN A 395 -26.95 8.22 -34.66
CA GLN A 395 -26.68 6.80 -34.54
C GLN A 395 -26.00 6.48 -33.22
N PHE A 396 -26.43 5.40 -32.58
CA PHE A 396 -25.83 4.86 -31.38
C PHE A 396 -25.52 3.38 -31.57
N LYS A 397 -24.38 2.94 -31.02
CA LYS A 397 -24.03 1.53 -30.88
C LYS A 397 -24.47 1.05 -29.50
N LEU A 398 -25.28 0.00 -29.49
CA LEU A 398 -25.72 -0.70 -28.28
C LEU A 398 -24.80 -1.89 -28.03
N THR A 399 -24.32 -2.03 -26.81
CA THR A 399 -23.62 -3.26 -26.37
C THR A 399 -23.93 -3.50 -24.91
N THR A 400 -24.67 -4.57 -24.64
CA THR A 400 -25.01 -5.01 -23.29
C THR A 400 -24.39 -6.38 -23.00
N GLY A 401 -24.11 -6.63 -21.72
CA GLY A 401 -23.67 -7.95 -21.24
C GLY A 401 -24.81 -8.99 -21.26
N PRO A 402 -24.64 -10.12 -20.55
CA PRO A 402 -25.70 -11.14 -20.45
C PRO A 402 -26.99 -10.55 -19.87
N THR A 403 -28.10 -10.71 -20.57
CA THR A 403 -29.43 -10.29 -20.12
C THR A 403 -30.07 -11.41 -19.31
N GLY A 404 -30.46 -11.11 -18.06
CA GLY A 404 -31.14 -12.05 -17.18
C GLY A 404 -32.58 -12.37 -17.62
N SER A 405 -33.27 -13.16 -16.80
CA SER A 405 -34.68 -13.52 -17.01
C SER A 405 -35.68 -12.47 -16.51
N ALA A 406 -35.19 -11.48 -15.76
CA ALA A 406 -35.99 -10.38 -15.24
C ALA A 406 -36.08 -9.23 -16.27
N PRO A 407 -37.29 -8.74 -16.61
CA PRO A 407 -37.44 -7.62 -17.52
C PRO A 407 -36.94 -6.32 -16.90
N VAL A 408 -36.10 -5.58 -17.63
CA VAL A 408 -35.71 -4.21 -17.29
C VAL A 408 -36.65 -3.26 -18.05
N ASP A 409 -37.56 -2.63 -17.33
CA ASP A 409 -38.56 -1.70 -17.88
C ASP A 409 -38.04 -0.25 -17.89
N VAL A 410 -36.93 -0.04 -18.60
CA VAL A 410 -36.28 1.28 -18.75
C VAL A 410 -36.08 1.56 -20.24
N PRO A 411 -36.42 2.76 -20.76
CA PRO A 411 -36.18 3.08 -22.15
C PRO A 411 -34.68 3.05 -22.48
N LEU A 412 -34.33 2.62 -23.69
CA LEU A 412 -32.95 2.60 -24.16
C LEU A 412 -32.36 4.02 -24.15
N LEU A 413 -33.14 4.98 -24.64
CA LEU A 413 -32.84 6.40 -24.57
C LEU A 413 -34.12 7.22 -24.50
N THR A 414 -34.01 8.45 -24.02
CA THR A 414 -35.03 9.48 -24.26
C THR A 414 -34.49 10.48 -25.27
N VAL A 415 -35.34 10.87 -26.22
CA VAL A 415 -35.02 11.83 -27.26
C VAL A 415 -35.99 12.99 -27.22
N GLU A 416 -35.44 14.20 -27.22
CA GLU A 416 -36.18 15.43 -27.42
C GLU A 416 -35.74 16.03 -28.76
N ALA A 417 -36.70 16.28 -29.67
CA ALA A 417 -36.45 16.88 -30.97
C ALA A 417 -36.97 18.32 -30.97
N LEU A 418 -36.06 19.28 -30.90
CA LEU A 418 -36.36 20.70 -30.91
C LEU A 418 -36.29 21.22 -32.34
N PRO A 419 -37.28 21.99 -32.82
CA PRO A 419 -37.16 22.65 -34.11
C PRO A 419 -35.97 23.62 -34.07
N VAL A 420 -35.07 23.50 -35.06
CA VAL A 420 -33.96 24.42 -35.26
C VAL A 420 -34.48 25.58 -36.09
N GLU A 421 -34.91 26.64 -35.44
CA GLU A 421 -35.03 27.94 -36.08
C GLU A 421 -33.62 28.48 -36.33
N GLY A 422 -33.02 28.11 -37.46
CA GLY A 422 -31.73 28.65 -37.86
C GLY A 422 -31.26 28.18 -39.22
N ALA A 423 -31.30 29.11 -40.16
CA ALA A 423 -31.03 28.94 -41.59
C ALA A 423 -29.54 28.89 -41.95
N VAL A 424 -28.61 28.99 -40.98
CA VAL A 424 -27.22 29.41 -41.26
C VAL A 424 -26.20 28.75 -40.32
N ARG A 425 -25.08 28.26 -40.89
CA ARG A 425 -23.87 27.83 -40.15
C ARG A 425 -22.89 28.99 -40.09
N VAL A 426 -22.35 29.26 -38.90
CA VAL A 426 -21.36 30.32 -38.68
C VAL A 426 -20.07 29.72 -38.12
N ARG A 427 -18.94 30.10 -38.70
CA ARG A 427 -17.59 29.76 -38.23
C ARG A 427 -16.83 31.04 -37.88
N PRO A 428 -16.82 31.45 -36.61
CA PRO A 428 -16.13 32.67 -36.20
C PRO A 428 -14.65 32.41 -35.91
N VAL A 429 -13.81 33.36 -36.33
CA VAL A 429 -12.38 33.42 -36.02
C VAL A 429 -12.12 34.75 -35.31
N TYR A 430 -11.69 34.67 -34.06
CA TYR A 430 -11.43 35.82 -33.20
C TYR A 430 -9.93 36.06 -33.05
N ARG A 431 -9.51 37.30 -33.31
CA ARG A 431 -8.16 37.79 -33.04
C ARG A 431 -8.22 38.95 -32.03
N LEU A 432 -7.47 38.82 -30.95
CA LEU A 432 -7.43 39.74 -29.83
C LEU A 432 -6.00 40.29 -29.73
N ASP A 433 -5.81 41.60 -29.92
CA ASP A 433 -4.49 42.24 -29.83
C ASP A 433 -4.51 43.29 -28.69
N LEU A 434 -3.63 43.17 -27.70
CA LEU A 434 -3.49 44.17 -26.63
C LEU A 434 -2.77 45.42 -27.16
N ALA A 435 -3.37 46.60 -26.99
CA ALA A 435 -2.75 47.86 -27.39
C ALA A 435 -1.44 48.12 -26.62
N GLU A 436 -0.48 48.82 -27.23
CA GLU A 436 0.84 49.14 -26.62
C GLU A 436 0.71 49.91 -25.29
N SER A 437 -0.35 50.69 -25.13
CA SER A 437 -0.66 51.41 -23.89
C SER A 437 -1.18 50.52 -22.76
N GLY A 438 -1.50 49.25 -23.05
CA GLY A 438 -2.14 48.30 -22.12
C GLY A 438 -3.59 48.67 -21.74
N ALA A 439 -4.16 49.72 -22.35
CA ALA A 439 -5.44 50.30 -21.94
C ALA A 439 -6.67 49.64 -22.59
N SER A 440 -6.49 48.89 -23.69
CA SER A 440 -7.59 48.23 -24.38
C SER A 440 -7.14 47.01 -25.19
N TRP A 441 -8.06 46.06 -25.38
CA TRP A 441 -7.93 44.95 -26.31
C TRP A 441 -8.67 45.27 -27.61
N ARG A 442 -7.96 45.23 -28.73
CA ARG A 442 -8.58 45.28 -30.06
C ARG A 442 -9.08 43.88 -30.41
N VAL A 443 -10.37 43.75 -30.66
CA VAL A 443 -11.02 42.48 -31.01
C VAL A 443 -11.46 42.52 -32.46
N ARG A 444 -10.97 41.58 -33.27
CA ARG A 444 -11.37 41.35 -34.66
C ARG A 444 -12.09 40.00 -34.75
N ALA A 445 -13.36 40.01 -35.12
CA ALA A 445 -14.17 38.82 -35.36
C ALA A 445 -14.41 38.65 -36.86
N GLU A 446 -13.79 37.66 -37.48
CA GLU A 446 -14.10 37.24 -38.83
C GLU A 446 -15.16 36.14 -38.79
N ILE A 447 -16.33 36.43 -39.35
CA ILE A 447 -17.52 35.59 -39.26
C ILE A 447 -17.74 34.98 -40.64
N ASN A 448 -17.39 33.70 -40.78
CA ASN A 448 -17.63 32.96 -42.01
C ASN A 448 -19.02 32.34 -41.98
N VAL A 449 -19.89 32.78 -42.88
CA VAL A 449 -21.32 32.48 -42.88
C VAL A 449 -21.64 31.56 -44.05
N ARG A 450 -22.29 30.43 -43.78
CA ARG A 450 -22.76 29.49 -44.80
C ARG A 450 -24.26 29.24 -44.62
N PRO A 451 -25.12 29.77 -45.50
CA PRO A 451 -26.54 29.44 -45.51
C PRO A 451 -26.76 27.93 -45.69
N ILE A 452 -27.74 27.38 -44.96
CA ILE A 452 -28.15 25.97 -44.99
C ILE A 452 -29.53 25.90 -45.64
N ARG A 453 -29.58 25.45 -46.90
CA ARG A 453 -30.79 25.15 -47.70
C ARG A 453 -31.81 26.29 -47.91
N THR A 454 -31.59 27.47 -47.34
CA THR A 454 -32.48 28.65 -47.36
C THR A 454 -31.72 29.87 -47.89
N GLU A 455 -32.44 30.79 -48.55
CA GLU A 455 -31.87 32.07 -48.97
C GLU A 455 -31.84 33.00 -47.76
N LEU A 456 -30.65 33.54 -47.47
CA LEU A 456 -30.47 34.49 -46.39
C LEU A 456 -30.55 35.91 -46.97
N ASP A 457 -31.39 36.76 -46.39
CA ASP A 457 -31.53 38.19 -46.73
C ASP A 457 -30.82 39.08 -45.70
N ALA A 458 -30.83 38.68 -44.42
CA ALA A 458 -30.11 39.34 -43.36
C ALA A 458 -29.61 38.36 -42.29
N LEU A 459 -28.46 38.67 -41.68
CA LEU A 459 -27.90 37.99 -40.52
C LEU A 459 -27.87 38.97 -39.33
N THR A 460 -28.43 38.56 -38.19
CA THR A 460 -28.30 39.31 -36.94
C THR A 460 -27.17 38.73 -36.10
N VAL A 461 -26.23 39.58 -35.71
CA VAL A 461 -25.12 39.29 -34.80
C VAL A 461 -25.32 40.14 -33.56
N GLU A 462 -25.34 39.55 -32.38
CA GLU A 462 -25.42 40.31 -31.13
C GLU A 462 -24.00 40.47 -30.57
N VAL A 463 -23.49 41.70 -30.64
CA VAL A 463 -22.16 42.08 -30.18
C VAL A 463 -22.25 42.56 -28.74
N PRO A 464 -21.33 42.20 -27.83
CA PRO A 464 -21.35 42.72 -26.46
C PRO A 464 -21.26 44.24 -26.43
N ALA A 465 -22.03 44.89 -25.55
CA ALA A 465 -22.03 46.35 -25.41
C ALA A 465 -20.66 46.93 -24.96
N GLU A 466 -19.78 46.08 -24.44
CA GLU A 466 -18.41 46.44 -24.06
C GLU A 466 -17.49 46.74 -25.25
N TRP A 467 -17.87 46.33 -26.47
CA TRP A 467 -17.11 46.63 -27.69
C TRP A 467 -17.36 48.09 -28.11
N ARG A 468 -16.38 48.95 -27.89
CA ARG A 468 -16.40 50.36 -28.32
C ARG A 468 -15.83 50.52 -29.73
N GLY A 469 -16.33 51.52 -30.46
CA GLY A 469 -15.82 51.86 -31.79
C GLY A 469 -16.01 50.74 -32.81
N LEU A 470 -17.19 50.13 -32.84
CA LEU A 470 -17.49 48.99 -33.71
C LEU A 470 -17.45 49.40 -35.20
N GLU A 471 -16.50 48.83 -35.92
CA GLU A 471 -16.31 48.93 -37.37
C GLU A 471 -16.67 47.60 -38.04
N SER A 472 -17.09 47.64 -39.30
CA SER A 472 -17.41 46.45 -40.09
C SER A 472 -16.71 46.49 -41.45
N GLU A 473 -16.08 45.39 -41.84
CA GLU A 473 -15.46 45.16 -43.15
C GLU A 473 -16.15 43.97 -43.82
N PHE A 474 -16.55 44.12 -45.08
CA PHE A 474 -17.32 43.12 -45.83
C PHE A 474 -17.15 43.30 -47.34
N ASP A 475 -17.47 42.25 -48.11
CA ASP A 475 -17.52 42.31 -49.57
C ASP A 475 -18.83 43.01 -50.03
N PRO A 476 -18.75 44.17 -50.72
CA PRO A 476 -19.94 44.92 -51.15
C PRO A 476 -20.77 44.18 -52.22
N GLU A 477 -20.21 43.17 -52.90
CA GLU A 477 -20.98 42.35 -53.85
C GLU A 477 -21.94 41.38 -53.12
N ALA A 478 -21.57 40.94 -51.92
CA ALA A 478 -22.36 40.02 -51.10
C ALA A 478 -23.21 40.74 -50.04
N VAL A 479 -22.71 41.84 -49.46
CA VAL A 479 -23.31 42.54 -48.31
C VAL A 479 -23.68 43.98 -48.69
N GLN A 480 -24.96 44.33 -48.56
CA GLN A 480 -25.50 45.67 -48.85
C GLN A 480 -25.08 46.69 -47.78
N GLY A 481 -25.00 46.26 -46.53
CA GLY A 481 -24.61 47.12 -45.42
C GLY A 481 -24.80 46.45 -44.06
N VAL A 482 -24.11 47.00 -43.06
CA VAL A 482 -24.17 46.56 -41.67
C VAL A 482 -24.79 47.67 -40.84
N GLY A 483 -25.98 47.43 -40.28
CA GLY A 483 -26.71 48.39 -39.46
C GLY A 483 -26.66 48.01 -37.99
N GLN A 484 -26.32 48.98 -37.12
CA GLN A 484 -26.41 48.80 -35.68
C GLN A 484 -27.85 49.12 -35.23
N GLY A 485 -28.50 48.16 -34.58
CA GLY A 485 -29.81 48.34 -33.97
C GLY A 485 -29.71 49.01 -32.60
N LYS A 486 -30.86 49.41 -32.05
CA LYS A 486 -30.94 49.91 -30.68
C LYS A 486 -30.79 48.71 -29.72
N GLY A 487 -29.67 48.65 -29.01
CA GLY A 487 -29.41 47.59 -28.02
C GLY A 487 -30.24 47.76 -26.76
N ASP A 488 -30.60 46.64 -26.14
CA ASP A 488 -31.23 46.57 -24.83
C ASP A 488 -30.30 45.77 -23.90
N GLY A 489 -29.82 46.40 -22.83
CA GLY A 489 -28.93 45.75 -21.85
C GLY A 489 -27.50 45.49 -22.35
N ALA A 490 -27.01 44.26 -22.16
CA ALA A 490 -25.61 43.88 -22.36
C ALA A 490 -25.20 43.60 -23.82
N TRP A 491 -26.14 43.65 -24.76
CA TRP A 491 -25.94 43.26 -26.17
C TRP A 491 -26.42 44.35 -27.13
N LEU A 492 -25.61 44.59 -28.16
CA LEU A 492 -25.91 45.44 -29.30
C LEU A 492 -26.22 44.56 -30.53
N PRO A 493 -27.47 44.55 -31.02
CA PRO A 493 -27.81 43.80 -32.24
C PRO A 493 -27.25 44.52 -33.47
N VAL A 494 -26.51 43.78 -34.28
CA VAL A 494 -25.89 44.22 -35.53
C VAL A 494 -26.50 43.40 -36.66
N THR A 495 -27.23 44.06 -37.56
CA THR A 495 -27.88 43.41 -38.70
C THR A 495 -27.04 43.60 -39.95
N VAL A 496 -26.48 42.51 -40.46
CA VAL A 496 -25.83 42.42 -41.77
C VAL A 496 -26.91 42.18 -42.82
N ARG A 497 -27.17 43.15 -43.70
CA ARG A 497 -28.10 42.99 -44.83
C ARG A 497 -27.33 42.57 -46.08
N LEU A 498 -27.80 41.53 -46.76
CA LEU A 498 -27.16 41.03 -47.98
C LEU A 498 -27.65 41.80 -49.20
N ALA A 499 -26.78 41.95 -50.21
CA ALA A 499 -27.10 42.68 -51.45
C ALA A 499 -28.26 42.04 -52.21
N ARG A 500 -28.37 40.71 -52.14
CA ARG A 500 -29.47 39.88 -52.63
C ARG A 500 -29.62 38.66 -51.73
N PRO A 501 -30.82 38.06 -51.62
CA PRO A 501 -30.98 36.76 -50.98
C PRO A 501 -30.03 35.74 -51.60
N THR A 502 -29.14 35.14 -50.80
CA THR A 502 -28.10 34.22 -51.31
C THR A 502 -28.02 32.92 -50.53
N LYS A 503 -27.63 31.85 -51.23
CA LYS A 503 -27.26 30.54 -50.66
C LYS A 503 -25.75 30.33 -50.64
N GLN A 504 -24.98 31.25 -51.23
CA GLN A 504 -23.52 31.17 -51.27
C GLN A 504 -22.92 31.59 -49.93
N PRO A 505 -21.76 31.02 -49.54
CA PRO A 505 -21.06 31.46 -48.36
C PRO A 505 -20.52 32.88 -48.53
N PHE A 506 -20.49 33.64 -47.45
CA PHE A 506 -19.91 34.99 -47.41
C PHE A 506 -19.23 35.22 -46.06
N SER A 507 -18.40 36.25 -45.94
CA SER A 507 -17.73 36.62 -44.70
C SER A 507 -18.02 38.07 -44.32
N VAL A 508 -18.07 38.33 -43.02
CA VAL A 508 -18.15 39.67 -42.44
C VAL A 508 -17.13 39.77 -41.32
N VAL A 509 -16.40 40.88 -41.27
CA VAL A 509 -15.45 41.17 -40.20
C VAL A 509 -16.03 42.29 -39.34
N LEU A 510 -16.08 42.06 -38.02
CA LEU A 510 -16.44 43.07 -37.02
C LEU A 510 -15.21 43.39 -36.18
N VAL A 511 -14.90 44.68 -35.99
CA VAL A 511 -13.75 45.14 -35.22
C VAL A 511 -14.21 46.10 -34.12
N GLY A 512 -13.80 45.87 -32.88
CA GLY A 512 -14.09 46.76 -31.76
C GLY A 512 -12.96 46.77 -30.73
N ALA A 513 -13.05 47.63 -29.71
CA ALA A 513 -12.12 47.69 -28.61
C ALA A 513 -12.80 47.46 -27.26
N VAL A 514 -12.19 46.66 -26.39
CA VAL A 514 -12.64 46.43 -25.01
C VAL A 514 -11.65 47.08 -24.05
N GLU A 515 -12.12 48.02 -23.22
CA GLU A 515 -11.27 48.77 -22.28
C GLU A 515 -10.82 47.90 -21.10
N VAL A 516 -9.58 48.12 -20.67
CA VAL A 516 -8.99 47.47 -19.51
C VAL A 516 -8.81 48.49 -18.40
N PRO A 517 -9.24 48.21 -17.15
CA PRO A 517 -8.98 49.10 -16.02
C PRO A 517 -7.48 49.37 -15.84
N ALA A 518 -7.12 50.63 -15.58
CA ALA A 518 -5.73 51.04 -15.41
C ALA A 518 -5.01 50.21 -14.30
N GLY A 519 -3.84 49.67 -14.62
CA GLY A 519 -3.05 48.84 -13.71
C GLY A 519 -3.48 47.37 -13.62
N SER A 520 -4.51 46.95 -14.36
CA SER A 520 -4.89 45.53 -14.42
C SER A 520 -3.92 44.71 -15.27
N SER A 521 -3.66 43.49 -14.83
CA SER A 521 -2.86 42.48 -15.53
C SER A 521 -3.71 41.28 -15.98
N ALA A 522 -5.05 41.43 -15.93
CA ALA A 522 -6.01 40.43 -16.36
C ALA A 522 -7.33 41.08 -16.81
N THR A 523 -8.04 40.45 -17.75
CA THR A 523 -9.38 40.86 -18.18
C THR A 523 -10.18 39.68 -18.72
N THR A 524 -11.49 39.84 -18.86
CA THR A 524 -12.34 38.91 -19.61
C THR A 524 -12.93 39.65 -20.80
N VAL A 525 -12.67 39.15 -22.01
CA VAL A 525 -13.20 39.72 -23.25
C VAL A 525 -14.45 38.94 -23.65
N PRO A 526 -15.66 39.53 -23.60
CA PRO A 526 -16.87 38.87 -24.08
C PRO A 526 -16.86 38.76 -25.61
N LEU A 527 -17.40 37.66 -26.14
CA LEU A 527 -17.47 37.39 -27.57
C LEU A 527 -18.92 37.49 -28.10
N PRO A 528 -19.12 37.88 -29.37
CA PRO A 528 -20.43 37.94 -30.04
C PRO A 528 -21.24 36.64 -29.92
N ARG A 529 -22.56 36.77 -30.03
CA ARG A 529 -23.48 35.65 -30.17
C ARG A 529 -24.27 35.76 -31.47
N PHE A 530 -24.67 34.62 -32.01
CA PHE A 530 -25.32 34.52 -33.32
C PHE A 530 -26.72 33.93 -33.16
N PRO A 531 -27.74 34.77 -32.85
CA PRO A 531 -29.12 34.31 -32.77
C PRO A 531 -29.53 33.59 -34.05
N LYS A 532 -30.19 32.44 -33.91
CA LYS A 532 -30.70 31.65 -35.06
C LYS A 532 -29.59 31.14 -36.01
N ALA A 533 -28.34 31.04 -35.55
CA ALA A 533 -27.26 30.42 -36.31
C ALA A 533 -26.58 29.31 -35.52
N LEU A 534 -26.03 28.32 -36.23
CA LEU A 534 -25.25 27.24 -35.65
C LEU A 534 -23.76 27.61 -35.66
N GLU A 535 -23.21 27.94 -34.50
CA GLU A 535 -21.77 28.23 -34.33
C GLU A 535 -20.95 26.93 -34.26
N ARG A 536 -19.91 26.82 -35.09
CA ARG A 536 -18.98 25.67 -35.14
C ARG A 536 -17.55 26.12 -35.40
N ASP A 537 -16.59 25.34 -34.91
CA ASP A 537 -15.16 25.52 -35.20
C ASP A 537 -14.60 26.89 -34.82
N THR A 538 -15.07 27.44 -33.70
CA THR A 538 -14.65 28.75 -33.19
C THR A 538 -13.17 28.73 -32.88
N THR A 539 -12.43 29.66 -33.49
CA THR A 539 -10.98 29.79 -33.28
C THR A 539 -10.71 31.11 -32.56
N VAL A 540 -9.90 31.09 -31.52
CA VAL A 540 -9.52 32.28 -30.75
C VAL A 540 -8.00 32.38 -30.73
N THR A 541 -7.47 33.54 -31.09
CA THR A 541 -6.05 33.88 -30.97
C THR A 541 -5.91 35.19 -30.23
N ALA A 542 -5.06 35.24 -29.20
CA ALA A 542 -4.76 36.44 -28.44
C ALA A 542 -3.25 36.74 -28.46
N VAL A 543 -2.89 38.01 -28.57
CA VAL A 543 -1.50 38.49 -28.73
C VAL A 543 -1.26 39.69 -27.82
N VAL A 544 -0.11 39.71 -27.15
CA VAL A 544 0.39 40.87 -26.37
C VAL A 544 1.67 41.44 -27.00
N PRO A 545 2.01 42.72 -26.72
CA PRO A 545 3.29 43.29 -27.09
C PRO A 545 4.50 42.50 -26.56
N ASP A 546 5.62 42.63 -27.25
CA ASP A 546 6.88 41.99 -26.87
C ASP A 546 7.31 42.38 -25.43
N GLY A 547 7.84 41.42 -24.68
CA GLY A 547 8.23 41.61 -23.29
C GLY A 547 7.13 41.37 -22.26
N LEU A 548 5.99 40.81 -22.68
CA LEU A 548 4.92 40.30 -21.81
C LEU A 548 4.68 38.79 -22.02
N GLU A 549 4.44 38.07 -20.94
CA GLU A 549 3.95 36.69 -20.92
C GLU A 549 2.43 36.72 -20.88
N LEU A 550 1.76 36.07 -21.84
CA LEU A 550 0.30 35.93 -21.94
C LEU A 550 -0.16 34.52 -21.58
N ARG A 551 -1.21 34.45 -20.76
CA ARG A 551 -1.96 33.22 -20.47
C ARG A 551 -3.45 33.49 -20.63
N GLY A 552 -4.20 32.49 -21.09
CA GLY A 552 -5.64 32.63 -21.21
C GLY A 552 -6.43 31.32 -21.21
N SER A 553 -7.73 31.45 -21.04
CA SER A 553 -8.71 30.37 -21.15
C SER A 553 -10.00 30.92 -21.78
N TRP A 554 -10.74 30.09 -22.52
CA TRP A 554 -12.10 30.46 -22.97
C TRP A 554 -13.16 29.76 -22.15
N ARG A 555 -14.39 30.25 -22.20
CA ARG A 555 -15.57 29.55 -21.65
C ARG A 555 -16.49 29.11 -22.78
N ASP A 556 -16.93 27.86 -22.73
CA ASP A 556 -17.88 27.32 -23.71
C ASP A 556 -19.28 27.88 -23.46
N ARG A 557 -20.05 28.05 -24.54
CA ARG A 557 -21.44 28.48 -24.51
C ARG A 557 -22.35 27.31 -24.90
N GLU A 558 -23.24 26.91 -24.00
CA GLU A 558 -24.28 25.90 -24.26
C GLU A 558 -25.67 26.57 -24.15
N GLY A 559 -26.22 26.96 -25.30
CA GLY A 559 -27.45 27.77 -25.33
C GLY A 559 -27.23 29.15 -24.70
N ASP A 560 -28.09 29.50 -23.73
CA ASP A 560 -27.96 30.75 -22.94
C ASP A 560 -27.06 30.60 -21.70
N HIS A 561 -26.55 29.39 -21.43
CA HIS A 561 -25.70 29.14 -20.26
C HIS A 561 -24.21 29.21 -20.61
N ILE A 562 -23.44 29.86 -19.72
CA ILE A 562 -21.98 29.94 -19.77
C ILE A 562 -21.41 28.85 -18.85
N ALA A 563 -20.50 28.03 -19.37
CA ALA A 563 -19.84 27.00 -18.56
C ALA A 563 -19.06 27.61 -17.37
N ALA A 564 -19.10 26.92 -16.22
CA ALA A 564 -18.44 27.38 -15.00
C ALA A 564 -16.89 27.29 -15.06
N ALA A 565 -16.37 26.38 -15.87
CA ALA A 565 -14.94 26.18 -16.09
C ALA A 565 -14.59 26.35 -17.57
N GLY A 566 -13.43 26.93 -17.85
CA GLY A 566 -12.94 27.22 -19.20
C GLY A 566 -11.75 26.35 -19.61
N ALA A 567 -11.63 26.04 -20.90
CA ALA A 567 -10.47 25.34 -21.45
C ALA A 567 -9.29 26.30 -21.63
N ALA A 568 -8.06 25.85 -21.34
CA ALA A 568 -6.85 26.65 -21.46
C ALA A 568 -6.45 26.86 -22.92
N LEU A 569 -6.01 28.08 -23.27
CA LEU A 569 -5.43 28.41 -24.57
C LEU A 569 -3.96 27.95 -24.60
N GLY A 570 -3.53 27.33 -25.71
CA GLY A 570 -2.15 26.88 -25.91
C GLY A 570 -1.27 27.98 -26.49
N ALA A 571 0.04 27.96 -26.21
CA ALA A 571 0.98 28.88 -26.84
C ALA A 571 1.06 28.63 -28.36
N VAL A 572 1.11 29.71 -29.15
CA VAL A 572 1.33 29.59 -30.61
C VAL A 572 2.81 29.26 -30.85
N PRO A 573 3.16 28.18 -31.59
CA PRO A 573 4.54 27.85 -31.92
C PRO A 573 5.22 28.96 -32.71
N GLY A 574 6.52 29.19 -32.47
CA GLY A 574 7.33 30.10 -33.28
C GLY A 574 7.59 29.57 -34.70
N THR A 575 8.28 30.36 -35.52
CA THR A 575 8.66 29.99 -36.91
C THR A 575 9.44 28.67 -36.99
N ASP A 576 10.10 28.29 -35.91
CA ASP A 576 10.94 27.09 -35.80
C ASP A 576 10.16 25.86 -35.32
N GLY A 577 8.82 25.96 -35.19
CA GLY A 577 7.94 24.87 -34.75
C GLY A 577 8.04 24.52 -33.25
N THR A 578 8.94 25.15 -32.51
CA THR A 578 9.03 25.02 -31.05
C THR A 578 8.14 26.05 -30.35
N PRO A 579 7.46 25.67 -29.25
CA PRO A 579 6.69 26.63 -28.46
C PRO A 579 7.63 27.70 -27.90
N PRO A 580 7.30 28.99 -28.04
CA PRO A 580 8.16 30.07 -27.58
C PRO A 580 8.34 30.00 -26.05
N LYS A 581 9.57 30.26 -25.58
CA LYS A 581 9.92 30.22 -24.15
C LYS A 581 9.07 31.19 -23.30
N VAL A 582 8.63 32.29 -23.90
CA VAL A 582 7.67 33.23 -23.32
C VAL A 582 6.49 33.33 -24.30
N PRO A 583 5.30 32.82 -23.95
CA PRO A 583 4.14 32.91 -24.84
C PRO A 583 3.66 34.37 -24.94
N VAL A 584 4.01 35.04 -26.04
CA VAL A 584 3.44 36.35 -26.43
C VAL A 584 2.10 36.20 -27.17
N SER A 585 1.79 34.99 -27.63
CA SER A 585 0.53 34.66 -28.28
C SER A 585 0.00 33.30 -27.85
N VAL A 586 -1.32 33.23 -27.64
CA VAL A 586 -2.04 32.01 -27.26
C VAL A 586 -3.21 31.78 -28.21
N THR A 587 -3.51 30.53 -28.50
CA THR A 587 -4.58 30.13 -29.43
C THR A 587 -5.32 28.90 -28.94
N GLY A 588 -6.54 28.71 -29.42
CA GLY A 588 -7.24 27.45 -29.34
C GLY A 588 -8.36 27.33 -30.36
N ARG A 589 -8.93 26.14 -30.48
CA ARG A 589 -10.15 25.85 -31.23
C ARG A 589 -11.21 25.14 -30.39
N ALA A 590 -12.44 25.65 -30.41
CA ALA A 590 -13.61 25.03 -29.79
C ALA A 590 -14.53 24.44 -30.87
N GLU A 591 -15.13 23.29 -30.60
CA GLU A 591 -16.11 22.67 -31.51
C GLU A 591 -17.47 23.38 -31.47
N LEU A 592 -17.76 24.08 -30.37
CA LEU A 592 -18.97 24.85 -30.09
C LEU A 592 -18.61 26.33 -29.89
N GLY A 593 -19.63 27.18 -29.77
CA GLY A 593 -19.44 28.62 -29.59
C GLY A 593 -18.75 28.99 -28.27
N ALA A 594 -17.93 30.04 -28.32
CA ALA A 594 -17.21 30.56 -27.16
C ALA A 594 -17.94 31.78 -26.57
N ALA A 595 -18.16 31.78 -25.25
CA ALA A 595 -18.87 32.86 -24.57
C ALA A 595 -17.97 34.09 -24.31
N GLY A 596 -16.70 33.85 -24.02
CA GLY A 596 -15.73 34.87 -23.65
C GLY A 596 -14.36 34.27 -23.39
N VAL A 597 -13.35 35.13 -23.36
CA VAL A 597 -11.95 34.75 -23.19
C VAL A 597 -11.37 35.47 -21.98
N ALA A 598 -10.94 34.73 -20.97
CA ALA A 598 -10.21 35.25 -19.83
C ALA A 598 -8.72 35.30 -20.18
N LEU A 599 -8.12 36.49 -20.11
CA LEU A 599 -6.73 36.76 -20.46
C LEU A 599 -6.00 37.35 -19.26
N SER A 600 -4.73 36.96 -19.07
CA SER A 600 -3.82 37.52 -18.06
C SER A 600 -2.43 37.70 -18.65
N TRP A 601 -1.81 38.85 -18.42
CA TRP A 601 -0.50 39.20 -18.97
C TRP A 601 0.40 39.83 -17.91
N ARG A 602 1.69 39.53 -17.94
CA ARG A 602 2.67 40.06 -16.97
C ARG A 602 4.08 40.11 -17.58
N GLN A 603 5.01 40.82 -16.95
CA GLN A 603 6.41 40.72 -17.36
C GLN A 603 6.95 39.29 -17.14
N PRO A 604 7.71 38.73 -18.10
CA PRO A 604 8.29 37.40 -18.01
C PRO A 604 9.09 37.25 -16.72
N ARG A 605 8.74 36.25 -15.91
CA ARG A 605 9.50 35.87 -14.73
C ARG A 605 10.17 34.53 -15.02
N PRO A 606 11.47 34.36 -14.77
CA PRO A 606 12.07 33.03 -14.77
C PRO A 606 11.39 32.21 -13.68
N ASP A 607 10.95 31.00 -14.01
CA ASP A 607 10.36 30.06 -13.04
C ASP A 607 11.47 29.59 -12.08
N VAL A 608 11.73 30.39 -11.05
CA VAL A 608 12.64 30.03 -9.96
C VAL A 608 11.89 29.07 -9.04
N THR A 609 12.43 27.87 -8.87
CA THR A 609 11.98 26.91 -7.87
C THR A 609 12.93 26.94 -6.69
N ALA A 610 12.40 26.80 -5.49
CA ALA A 610 13.18 26.81 -4.26
C ALA A 610 12.90 25.57 -3.41
N GLU A 611 13.96 24.93 -2.95
CA GLU A 611 13.91 23.89 -1.93
C GLU A 611 14.55 24.43 -0.65
N VAL A 612 13.77 24.52 0.41
CA VAL A 612 14.16 25.04 1.71
C VAL A 612 14.30 23.87 2.69
N ARG A 613 15.48 23.69 3.27
CA ARG A 613 15.71 22.71 4.34
C ARG A 613 16.24 23.42 5.56
N ALA A 614 15.53 23.35 6.70
CA ALA A 614 15.97 23.99 7.93
C ALA A 614 16.09 22.98 9.08
N ASP A 615 17.19 23.05 9.81
CA ASP A 615 17.43 22.36 11.07
C ASP A 615 17.34 23.37 12.21
N VAL A 616 16.35 23.18 13.08
CA VAL A 616 16.08 24.06 14.22
C VAL A 616 16.46 23.31 15.48
N THR A 617 17.48 23.77 16.21
CA THR A 617 17.91 23.17 17.46
C THR A 617 17.44 24.01 18.64
N VAL A 618 16.61 23.43 19.50
CA VAL A 618 16.06 24.06 20.70
C VAL A 618 17.08 23.98 21.84
N GLY A 619 17.69 25.10 22.19
CA GLY A 619 18.56 25.24 23.36
C GLY A 619 17.81 25.71 24.61
N GLU A 620 18.57 26.02 25.66
CA GLU A 620 17.99 26.54 26.91
C GLU A 620 17.44 27.97 26.75
N ARG A 621 18.24 28.87 26.15
CA ARG A 621 17.95 30.32 26.03
C ARG A 621 17.75 30.82 24.59
N GLN A 622 18.01 29.99 23.58
CA GLN A 622 17.94 30.38 22.17
C GLN A 622 17.60 29.18 21.29
N LEU A 623 17.00 29.46 20.13
CA LEU A 623 16.89 28.53 19.01
C LEU A 623 18.05 28.76 18.06
N VAL A 624 18.74 27.70 17.64
CA VAL A 624 19.76 27.79 16.59
C VAL A 624 19.16 27.24 15.31
N VAL A 625 19.06 28.07 14.28
CA VAL A 625 18.54 27.71 12.96
C VAL A 625 19.71 27.55 12.00
N SER A 626 19.76 26.43 11.29
CA SER A 626 20.66 26.16 10.17
C SER A 626 19.83 25.80 8.96
N GLN A 627 19.81 26.67 7.95
CA GLN A 627 18.96 26.60 6.80
C GLN A 627 19.79 26.49 5.51
N THR A 628 19.36 25.62 4.60
CA THR A 628 19.88 25.49 3.25
C THR A 628 18.77 25.80 2.26
N LEU A 629 19.01 26.78 1.40
CA LEU A 629 18.14 27.18 0.29
C LEU A 629 18.78 26.72 -1.01
N ARG A 630 18.13 25.80 -1.72
CA ARG A 630 18.54 25.41 -3.07
C ARG A 630 17.61 26.08 -4.08
N LEU A 631 18.14 27.01 -4.85
CA LEU A 631 17.41 27.76 -5.86
C LEU A 631 17.73 27.16 -7.23
N ARG A 632 16.71 26.92 -8.05
CA ARG A 632 16.88 26.46 -9.44
C ARG A 632 16.09 27.31 -10.41
N ALA A 633 16.72 27.72 -11.49
CA ALA A 633 16.12 28.45 -12.60
C ALA A 633 16.49 27.75 -13.91
N VAL A 634 15.49 27.34 -14.70
CA VAL A 634 15.68 26.54 -15.92
C VAL A 634 16.57 27.26 -16.94
N ASP A 635 16.42 28.57 -17.07
CA ASP A 635 17.19 29.41 -18.00
C ASP A 635 18.29 30.23 -17.29
N GLY A 636 18.69 29.83 -16.08
CA GLY A 636 19.63 30.58 -15.25
C GLY A 636 19.01 31.82 -14.59
N PHE A 637 19.81 32.52 -13.78
CA PHE A 637 19.35 33.70 -13.04
C PHE A 637 19.80 34.98 -13.73
N SER A 638 18.85 35.78 -14.22
CA SER A 638 19.12 37.06 -14.88
C SER A 638 19.07 38.28 -13.94
N ARG A 639 18.65 38.09 -12.68
CA ARG A 639 18.50 39.14 -11.66
C ARG A 639 18.85 38.61 -10.26
N PRO A 640 19.23 39.49 -9.32
CA PRO A 640 19.39 39.14 -7.91
C PRO A 640 18.09 38.58 -7.32
N VAL A 641 18.18 37.50 -6.55
CA VAL A 641 17.04 36.88 -5.86
C VAL A 641 16.85 37.56 -4.51
N ARG A 642 15.64 38.06 -4.26
CA ARG A 642 15.28 38.66 -2.96
C ARG A 642 14.87 37.59 -1.96
N LEU A 643 15.45 37.64 -0.77
CA LEU A 643 15.13 36.79 0.37
C LEU A 643 14.46 37.63 1.47
N ARG A 644 13.37 37.12 2.04
CA ARG A 644 12.73 37.65 3.25
C ARG A 644 13.04 36.75 4.44
N GLY A 645 13.06 37.27 5.65
CA GLY A 645 13.52 36.53 6.82
C GLY A 645 13.48 37.36 8.10
N PRO A 646 13.84 36.77 9.25
CA PRO A 646 13.74 37.41 10.56
C PRO A 646 14.71 38.58 10.73
N ALA A 647 14.18 39.78 11.04
CA ALA A 647 14.99 40.96 11.29
C ALA A 647 15.77 40.89 12.62
N ASP A 648 15.35 40.03 13.53
CA ASP A 648 15.91 39.75 14.86
C ASP A 648 16.92 38.60 14.87
N ALA A 649 17.36 38.12 13.70
CA ALA A 649 18.37 37.06 13.58
C ALA A 649 19.71 37.46 14.21
N LEU A 650 20.10 36.79 15.29
CA LEU A 650 21.38 37.01 15.98
C LEU A 650 22.48 36.14 15.35
N GLY A 651 23.65 36.74 15.10
CA GLY A 651 24.82 36.02 14.62
C GLY A 651 24.65 35.39 13.22
N LEU A 652 23.89 36.05 12.34
CA LEU A 652 23.63 35.60 10.97
C LEU A 652 24.92 35.33 10.18
N LYS A 653 25.12 34.08 9.76
CA LYS A 653 26.20 33.62 8.88
C LYS A 653 25.59 33.09 7.59
N THR A 654 26.08 33.58 6.46
CA THR A 654 25.56 33.22 5.13
C THR A 654 26.70 32.81 4.21
N VAL A 655 26.50 31.72 3.46
CA VAL A 655 27.44 31.25 2.44
C VAL A 655 26.64 30.82 1.21
N PRO A 656 26.75 31.52 0.06
CA PRO A 656 27.48 32.78 -0.15
C PRO A 656 26.89 33.96 0.65
N ALA A 657 27.62 35.07 0.70
CA ALA A 657 27.20 36.27 1.43
C ALA A 657 25.91 36.86 0.85
N LEU A 658 25.07 37.43 1.72
CA LEU A 658 23.83 38.13 1.36
C LEU A 658 23.98 39.63 1.62
N ASP A 659 23.49 40.45 0.69
CA ASP A 659 23.46 41.91 0.85
C ASP A 659 22.15 42.32 1.53
N ALA A 660 22.23 43.09 2.61
CA ALA A 660 21.04 43.61 3.28
C ALA A 660 20.47 44.81 2.51
N LEU A 661 19.20 44.72 2.08
CA LEU A 661 18.51 45.80 1.39
C LEU A 661 17.70 46.67 2.37
N SER A 662 16.99 46.02 3.30
CA SER A 662 16.21 46.66 4.37
C SER A 662 16.05 45.67 5.53
N PRO A 663 15.58 46.09 6.71
CA PRO A 663 15.29 45.16 7.80
C PRO A 663 14.36 44.03 7.32
N GLY A 664 14.79 42.78 7.50
CA GLY A 664 14.02 41.60 7.06
C GLY A 664 14.07 41.29 5.56
N VAL A 665 14.87 42.01 4.76
CA VAL A 665 15.01 41.78 3.32
C VAL A 665 16.49 41.79 2.90
N TRP A 666 16.88 40.73 2.20
CA TRP A 666 18.23 40.51 1.69
C TRP A 666 18.20 40.25 0.19
N SER A 667 19.30 40.52 -0.51
CA SER A 667 19.52 40.06 -1.87
C SER A 667 20.66 39.07 -1.95
N PHE A 668 20.42 38.00 -2.70
CA PHE A 668 21.43 37.07 -3.18
C PHE A 668 21.71 37.38 -4.64
N VAL A 669 22.98 37.61 -5.00
CA VAL A 669 23.40 37.78 -6.39
C VAL A 669 23.92 36.44 -6.91
N PRO A 670 23.11 35.67 -7.67
CA PRO A 670 23.57 34.43 -8.27
C PRO A 670 24.62 34.70 -9.34
N ILE A 671 25.54 33.76 -9.53
CA ILE A 671 26.45 33.78 -10.69
C ILE A 671 25.59 33.57 -11.93
N ALA A 672 25.75 34.48 -12.91
CA ALA A 672 25.06 34.40 -14.19
C ALA A 672 25.32 33.05 -14.87
N ASP A 673 24.33 32.55 -15.63
CA ASP A 673 24.37 31.31 -16.41
C ASP A 673 24.42 29.99 -15.62
N THR A 674 24.50 29.99 -14.28
CA THR A 674 24.30 28.78 -13.48
C THR A 674 22.83 28.55 -13.17
N ALA A 675 22.30 27.37 -13.52
CA ALA A 675 20.90 27.01 -13.29
C ALA A 675 20.58 26.70 -11.82
N ASP A 676 21.55 26.24 -11.03
CA ASP A 676 21.37 25.81 -9.63
C ASP A 676 22.30 26.59 -8.69
N HIS A 677 21.75 27.14 -7.60
CA HIS A 677 22.52 27.79 -6.53
C HIS A 677 22.12 27.26 -5.16
N THR A 678 23.07 27.20 -4.23
CA THR A 678 22.81 26.79 -2.84
C THR A 678 23.29 27.88 -1.88
N VAL A 679 22.39 28.36 -1.02
CA VAL A 679 22.68 29.33 0.03
C VAL A 679 22.49 28.66 1.39
N ARG A 680 23.55 28.63 2.20
CA ARG A 680 23.55 28.15 3.58
C ARG A 680 23.47 29.35 4.52
N ILE A 681 22.53 29.30 5.45
CA ILE A 681 22.21 30.38 6.37
C ILE A 681 22.18 29.81 7.78
N SER A 682 22.87 30.41 8.74
CA SER A 682 22.81 30.02 10.14
C SER A 682 22.68 31.24 11.04
N PHE A 683 21.76 31.18 12.01
CA PHE A 683 21.51 32.27 12.96
C PHE A 683 20.86 31.71 14.23
N ALA A 684 20.78 32.53 15.26
CA ALA A 684 20.06 32.24 16.49
C ALA A 684 18.85 33.17 16.66
N LEU A 685 17.78 32.66 17.27
CA LEU A 685 16.61 33.41 17.70
C LEU A 685 16.50 33.34 19.23
N PRO A 686 16.19 34.44 19.92
CA PRO A 686 16.02 34.43 21.36
C PRO A 686 14.80 33.60 21.76
N LEU A 687 14.92 32.84 22.85
CA LEU A 687 13.79 32.10 23.41
C LEU A 687 13.16 32.92 24.56
N PRO A 688 11.82 33.03 24.64
CA PRO A 688 11.17 33.65 25.79
C PRO A 688 11.55 32.96 27.11
N GLU A 689 11.49 33.70 28.22
CA GLU A 689 11.79 33.19 29.56
C GLU A 689 10.88 32.00 29.92
N ARG A 690 11.42 31.08 30.73
CA ARG A 690 10.76 29.82 31.06
C ARG A 690 9.50 30.07 31.89
N THR A 691 8.34 29.79 31.30
CA THR A 691 7.03 29.76 31.99
C THR A 691 6.58 28.30 32.21
N ASP A 692 5.73 28.08 33.21
CA ASP A 692 5.23 26.73 33.57
C ASP A 692 4.21 26.15 32.57
N GLY A 693 3.78 26.93 31.56
CA GLY A 693 2.83 26.52 30.52
C GLY A 693 3.45 26.36 29.13
N PRO A 694 2.66 25.85 28.16
CA PRO A 694 3.09 25.76 26.77
C PRO A 694 3.36 27.15 26.19
N VAL A 695 4.45 27.28 25.43
CA VAL A 695 4.83 28.54 24.78
C VAL A 695 4.99 28.33 23.28
N ALA A 696 4.19 29.04 22.50
CA ALA A 696 4.36 29.14 21.06
C ALA A 696 5.52 30.08 20.72
N VAL A 697 6.55 29.56 20.05
CA VAL A 697 7.73 30.31 19.65
C VAL A 697 7.75 30.42 18.11
N PRO A 698 7.65 31.63 17.55
CA PRO A 698 7.79 31.83 16.11
C PRO A 698 9.24 31.55 15.72
N VAL A 699 9.42 30.73 14.68
CA VAL A 699 10.74 30.41 14.12
C VAL A 699 10.80 31.06 12.73
N GLY A 700 11.39 32.25 12.67
CA GLY A 700 11.60 32.94 11.40
C GLY A 700 12.52 32.12 10.50
N LEU A 701 12.11 31.88 9.26
CA LEU A 701 12.91 31.23 8.22
C LEU A 701 13.16 32.23 7.08
N PHE A 702 14.22 32.00 6.30
CA PHE A 702 14.48 32.78 5.09
C PHE A 702 13.67 32.21 3.90
N TRP A 703 13.00 33.07 3.15
CA TRP A 703 12.13 32.69 2.04
C TRP A 703 12.48 33.49 0.77
N PRO A 704 12.56 32.85 -0.41
CA PRO A 704 12.74 33.57 -1.66
C PRO A 704 11.42 34.23 -2.08
N ALA A 705 11.39 35.56 -2.10
CA ALA A 705 10.18 36.34 -2.36
C ALA A 705 9.64 36.20 -3.79
N GLU A 706 10.45 35.69 -4.71
CA GLU A 706 10.16 35.63 -6.15
C GLU A 706 10.11 34.19 -6.71
N ALA A 707 10.14 33.16 -5.85
CA ALA A 707 10.06 31.76 -6.30
C ALA A 707 8.64 31.38 -6.74
N ALA A 708 8.50 30.77 -7.92
CA ALA A 708 7.24 30.29 -8.46
C ALA A 708 6.71 29.04 -7.73
N ARG A 709 7.62 28.21 -7.20
CA ARG A 709 7.32 27.07 -6.32
C ARG A 709 8.35 26.99 -5.22
N THR A 710 7.88 26.73 -4.00
CA THR A 710 8.76 26.54 -2.84
C THR A 710 8.35 25.29 -2.08
N GLU A 711 9.26 24.34 -1.92
CA GLU A 711 9.09 23.21 -1.01
C GLU A 711 9.96 23.43 0.21
N ALA A 712 9.39 23.33 1.41
CA ALA A 712 10.09 23.57 2.65
C ALA A 712 9.98 22.36 3.58
N THR A 713 11.10 21.91 4.10
CA THR A 713 11.21 20.87 5.12
C THR A 713 11.93 21.42 6.34
N VAL A 714 11.31 21.31 7.50
CA VAL A 714 11.90 21.75 8.78
C VAL A 714 12.02 20.56 9.72
N ARG A 715 13.21 20.40 10.31
CA ARG A 715 13.52 19.39 11.31
C ARG A 715 13.82 20.08 12.62
N VAL A 716 13.05 19.74 13.65
CA VAL A 716 13.21 20.31 14.98
C VAL A 716 13.92 19.32 15.88
N TRP A 717 14.99 19.77 16.48
CA TRP A 717 15.89 19.02 17.34
C TRP A 717 15.75 19.54 18.76
N VAL A 718 15.42 18.64 19.69
CA VAL A 718 15.24 19.00 21.09
C VAL A 718 16.29 18.26 21.90
N ASN A 719 17.05 18.99 22.70
CA ASN A 719 17.95 18.37 23.65
C ASN A 719 17.12 17.91 24.86
N SER A 720 17.13 16.60 25.15
CA SER A 720 16.40 15.97 26.26
C SER A 720 16.69 16.62 27.62
N MET A 721 17.86 17.25 27.77
CA MET A 721 18.28 17.97 28.98
C MET A 721 17.53 19.29 29.21
N THR A 722 16.91 19.87 28.18
CA THR A 722 16.17 21.14 28.33
C THR A 722 14.88 20.97 29.12
N GLY A 723 14.45 19.73 29.39
CA GLY A 723 13.16 19.45 30.01
C GLY A 723 12.01 20.00 29.17
N ARG A 724 12.16 20.01 27.85
CA ARG A 724 11.14 20.45 26.90
C ARG A 724 10.76 19.33 25.95
N THR A 725 9.47 19.23 25.62
CA THR A 725 8.98 18.53 24.43
C THR A 725 8.45 19.56 23.43
N VAL A 726 8.30 19.16 22.17
CA VAL A 726 7.89 20.06 21.10
C VAL A 726 6.73 19.46 20.33
N SER A 727 5.75 20.31 20.02
CA SER A 727 4.66 20.02 19.09
C SER A 727 4.62 21.07 17.98
N ALA A 728 3.99 20.71 16.86
CA ALA A 728 3.74 21.63 15.76
C ALA A 728 2.67 22.66 16.17
N ALA A 729 2.97 23.95 16.04
CA ALA A 729 2.00 25.04 16.21
C ALA A 729 1.95 25.93 14.96
N ALA A 730 1.99 25.30 13.78
CA ALA A 730 2.05 25.99 12.50
C ALA A 730 0.94 25.48 11.56
N PRO A 731 -0.16 26.25 11.37
CA PRO A 731 -1.19 25.87 10.42
C PRO A 731 -0.59 25.80 9.00
N ARG A 732 -1.02 24.81 8.20
CA ARG A 732 -0.52 24.50 6.84
C ARG A 732 0.86 23.83 6.76
N TRP A 733 1.50 23.55 7.88
CA TRP A 733 2.61 22.62 7.93
C TRP A 733 2.10 21.21 8.18
N ARG A 734 2.55 20.26 7.38
CA ARG A 734 2.20 18.85 7.51
C ARG A 734 3.33 18.12 8.23
N GLU A 735 2.99 17.33 9.24
CA GLU A 735 3.96 16.44 9.86
C GLU A 735 4.39 15.31 8.92
N LEU A 736 5.70 15.11 8.82
CA LEU A 736 6.35 14.08 8.02
C LEU A 736 7.04 13.07 8.96
N PRO A 737 7.28 11.83 8.49
CA PRO A 737 8.09 10.88 9.25
C PRO A 737 9.47 11.45 9.61
N PRO A 738 10.03 11.10 10.79
CA PRO A 738 11.37 11.55 11.18
C PRO A 738 12.43 11.16 10.14
N GLU A 739 13.15 12.14 9.61
CA GLU A 739 14.24 11.92 8.65
C GLU A 739 15.56 11.64 9.38
N VAL A 740 16.25 10.55 9.02
CA VAL A 740 17.58 10.21 9.57
C VAL A 740 18.64 11.09 8.91
N ILE A 741 19.43 11.82 9.70
CA ILE A 741 20.59 12.58 9.18
C ILE A 741 21.89 11.85 9.55
N PRO A 742 22.78 11.54 8.60
CA PRO A 742 24.05 10.86 8.89
C PRO A 742 24.96 11.60 9.88
N GLU A 743 24.84 12.93 9.95
CA GLU A 743 25.65 13.81 10.81
C GLU A 743 25.12 13.90 12.25
N ARG A 744 23.94 13.34 12.56
CA ARG A 744 23.33 13.36 13.90
C ARG A 744 22.89 11.96 14.36
N ASP A 745 23.31 11.59 15.56
CA ASP A 745 23.01 10.28 16.18
C ASP A 745 21.57 10.15 16.72
N THR A 746 20.78 11.23 16.67
CA THR A 746 19.40 11.27 17.14
C THR A 746 18.44 11.48 15.98
N LEU A 747 17.17 11.14 16.19
CA LEU A 747 16.10 11.52 15.26
C LEU A 747 15.61 12.92 15.65
N PRO A 748 15.16 13.73 14.67
CA PRO A 748 14.48 14.97 14.99
C PRO A 748 13.21 14.67 15.80
N ALA A 749 12.90 15.53 16.77
CA ALA A 749 11.68 15.40 17.57
C ALA A 749 10.43 15.67 16.72
N LEU A 750 10.56 16.48 15.67
CA LEU A 750 9.49 16.84 14.74
C LEU A 750 10.06 17.08 13.36
N THR A 751 9.44 16.55 12.31
CA THR A 751 9.75 16.88 10.91
C THR A 751 8.49 17.40 10.24
N LEU A 752 8.56 18.57 9.62
CA LEU A 752 7.41 19.24 9.01
C LEU A 752 7.71 19.60 7.56
N GLY A 753 6.70 19.52 6.71
CA GLY A 753 6.73 19.92 5.30
C GLY A 753 5.69 21.00 4.97
N ALA A 754 6.03 21.91 4.06
CA ALA A 754 5.14 22.90 3.48
C ALA A 754 5.44 23.11 1.99
N SER A 755 4.43 23.45 1.19
CA SER A 755 4.54 23.68 -0.28
C SER A 755 4.48 25.16 -0.69
N ALA A 756 4.52 26.07 0.29
CA ALA A 756 4.56 27.51 0.10
C ALA A 756 5.14 28.23 1.34
N GLU A 757 5.39 29.53 1.21
CA GLU A 757 5.78 30.39 2.33
C GLU A 757 4.63 30.47 3.36
N HIS A 758 4.87 29.89 4.53
CA HIS A 758 3.94 29.90 5.65
C HIS A 758 4.67 30.26 6.95
N PRO A 759 4.05 31.06 7.84
CA PRO A 759 4.59 31.29 9.17
C PRO A 759 4.88 29.96 9.88
N PHE A 760 6.07 29.83 10.42
CA PHE A 760 6.48 28.64 11.15
C PHE A 760 6.62 28.97 12.64
N ALA A 761 5.96 28.17 13.47
CA ALA A 761 6.04 28.28 14.93
C ALA A 761 6.03 26.88 15.55
N VAL A 762 6.75 26.73 16.65
CA VAL A 762 6.81 25.51 17.44
C VAL A 762 6.22 25.80 18.81
N GLU A 763 5.50 24.84 19.37
CA GLU A 763 5.02 24.94 20.75
C GLU A 763 5.92 24.09 21.65
N LEU A 764 6.48 24.74 22.66
CA LEU A 764 7.38 24.13 23.63
C LEU A 764 6.59 23.80 24.89
N HIS A 765 6.61 22.54 25.30
CA HIS A 765 5.96 22.05 26.53
C HIS A 765 7.01 21.66 27.56
N PRO A 766 6.77 21.85 28.87
CA PRO A 766 7.62 21.27 29.91
C PRO A 766 7.52 19.73 29.91
N ALA A 767 8.65 19.04 29.88
CA ALA A 767 8.75 17.59 29.92
C ALA A 767 8.81 17.09 31.38
N PRO A 768 8.12 15.99 31.75
CA PRO A 768 8.28 15.36 33.06
C PRO A 768 9.70 14.76 33.19
N PRO A 769 10.34 14.84 34.38
CA PRO A 769 11.70 14.34 34.60
C PRO A 769 11.85 12.81 34.42
N GLU A 770 10.76 12.04 34.47
CA GLU A 770 10.78 10.57 34.41
C GLU A 770 10.68 9.98 32.99
N SER A 771 10.45 10.79 31.95
CA SER A 771 10.00 10.27 30.63
C SER A 771 11.10 10.18 29.57
N ALA A 772 12.30 10.71 29.81
CA ALA A 772 13.38 10.74 28.82
C ALA A 772 14.54 9.85 29.26
N ALA A 773 14.75 8.73 28.57
CA ALA A 773 15.96 7.93 28.76
C ALA A 773 17.19 8.77 28.38
N ALA A 774 18.10 8.95 29.33
CA ALA A 774 19.41 9.56 29.13
C ALA A 774 20.36 8.66 28.33
N VAL A 775 20.19 7.34 28.42
CA VAL A 775 21.03 6.35 27.73
C VAL A 775 20.28 5.04 27.48
N TRP A 776 20.65 4.32 26.43
CA TRP A 776 20.16 2.96 26.20
C TRP A 776 21.20 1.95 26.70
N ILE A 777 20.75 0.87 27.33
CA ILE A 777 21.61 -0.19 27.84
C ILE A 777 21.30 -1.44 27.04
N ASP A 778 22.25 -1.85 26.21
CA ASP A 778 22.14 -3.05 25.39
C ASP A 778 22.14 -4.30 26.28
N ARG A 779 23.14 -4.42 27.14
CA ARG A 779 23.33 -5.56 28.03
C ARG A 779 23.93 -5.12 29.35
N ALA A 780 23.62 -5.84 30.42
CA ALA A 780 24.28 -5.64 31.70
C ALA A 780 24.72 -6.97 32.32
N LEU A 781 25.88 -6.96 32.96
CA LEU A 781 26.43 -8.08 33.71
C LEU A 781 26.75 -7.61 35.14
N VAL A 782 26.07 -8.17 36.12
CA VAL A 782 26.26 -7.87 37.54
C VAL A 782 26.93 -9.06 38.21
N GLU A 783 28.15 -8.88 38.68
CA GLU A 783 28.87 -9.86 39.48
C GLU A 783 28.77 -9.48 40.94
N ALA A 784 28.40 -10.42 41.80
CA ALA A 784 28.38 -10.23 43.24
C ALA A 784 29.04 -11.41 43.94
N GLY A 785 29.79 -11.15 45.00
CA GLY A 785 30.50 -12.21 45.73
C GLY A 785 30.86 -11.82 47.15
N ALA A 786 30.78 -12.78 48.06
CA ALA A 786 31.25 -12.60 49.43
C ALA A 786 32.78 -12.40 49.43
N THR A 787 33.24 -11.43 50.23
CA THR A 787 34.66 -11.15 50.50
C THR A 787 35.09 -11.81 51.81
N GLU A 788 36.40 -11.95 52.03
CA GLU A 788 36.97 -12.50 53.28
C GLU A 788 36.50 -11.71 54.52
N ASP A 789 36.30 -10.40 54.38
CA ASP A 789 35.85 -9.53 55.47
C ASP A 789 34.36 -9.71 55.82
N GLY A 790 33.63 -10.49 55.03
CA GLY A 790 32.18 -10.70 55.18
C GLY A 790 31.32 -9.64 54.49
N SER A 791 31.94 -8.70 53.77
CA SER A 791 31.22 -7.77 52.88
C SER A 791 30.86 -8.46 51.55
N VAL A 792 29.88 -7.95 50.82
CA VAL A 792 29.56 -8.40 49.46
C VAL A 792 30.13 -7.40 48.47
N SER A 793 31.11 -7.85 47.68
CA SER A 793 31.66 -7.08 46.57
C SER A 793 30.71 -7.14 45.37
N TYR A 794 30.55 -6.01 44.69
CA TYR A 794 29.77 -5.86 43.47
C TYR A 794 30.64 -5.31 42.36
N ARG A 795 30.50 -5.90 41.17
CA ARG A 795 31.06 -5.41 39.91
C ARG A 795 29.96 -5.44 38.86
N ALA A 796 29.34 -4.31 38.60
CA ALA A 796 28.30 -4.17 37.59
C ALA A 796 28.88 -3.54 36.33
N ARG A 797 28.56 -4.10 35.17
CA ARG A 797 28.99 -3.61 33.87
C ARG A 797 27.79 -3.41 32.98
N PHE A 798 27.67 -2.20 32.42
CA PHE A 798 26.58 -1.78 31.56
C PHE A 798 27.15 -1.42 30.20
N ARG A 799 26.68 -2.08 29.15
CA ARG A 799 27.02 -1.72 27.77
C ARG A 799 26.07 -0.62 27.33
N LEU A 800 26.53 0.61 27.46
CA LEU A 800 25.83 1.83 27.09
C LEU A 800 25.88 2.01 25.57
N VAL A 801 24.70 2.05 24.96
CA VAL A 801 24.49 2.39 23.55
C VAL A 801 23.64 3.65 23.49
N ARG A 802 23.80 4.45 22.42
CA ARG A 802 22.94 5.61 22.15
C ARG A 802 22.77 6.58 23.35
N TRP A 803 23.81 7.37 23.60
CA TRP A 803 23.77 8.44 24.60
C TRP A 803 22.84 9.57 24.15
N LEU A 804 21.78 9.82 24.91
CA LEU A 804 20.81 10.90 24.67
C LEU A 804 21.08 12.12 25.58
N ALA A 805 21.83 11.91 26.67
CA ALA A 805 22.28 12.95 27.59
C ALA A 805 23.83 13.08 27.58
N PRO A 806 24.39 14.24 27.98
CA PRO A 806 25.83 14.45 28.14
C PRO A 806 26.40 13.75 29.38
N ALA A 807 25.57 13.20 30.26
CA ALA A 807 25.97 12.43 31.42
C ALA A 807 24.89 11.42 31.79
N VAL A 808 25.29 10.38 32.53
CA VAL A 808 24.40 9.33 33.04
C VAL A 808 24.46 9.35 34.56
N GLU A 809 23.31 9.17 35.20
CA GLU A 809 23.19 9.13 36.65
C GLU A 809 23.06 7.68 37.13
N VAL A 810 23.93 7.32 38.08
CA VAL A 810 24.07 5.99 38.68
C VAL A 810 23.69 6.09 40.14
N TRP A 811 22.64 5.36 40.50
CA TRP A 811 22.19 5.18 41.86
C TRP A 811 22.90 3.99 42.52
N LEU A 812 23.44 4.22 43.71
CA LEU A 812 24.07 3.21 44.58
C LEU A 812 23.34 3.15 45.94
N PRO A 813 23.23 1.97 46.58
CA PRO A 813 22.62 1.87 47.91
C PRO A 813 23.35 2.70 48.98
N ASN A 814 22.64 3.21 49.99
CA ASN A 814 23.24 4.08 51.02
C ASN A 814 24.36 3.42 51.84
N GLU A 815 24.30 2.09 52.00
CA GLU A 815 25.30 1.31 52.75
C GLU A 815 26.57 1.00 51.96
N THR A 816 26.79 1.70 50.84
CA THR A 816 28.01 1.53 50.03
C THR A 816 29.24 1.87 50.87
N GLY A 817 30.17 0.90 50.97
CA GLY A 817 31.45 1.06 51.66
C GLY A 817 32.30 2.22 51.11
N PRO A 818 33.40 2.58 51.79
CA PRO A 818 34.21 3.71 51.38
C PRO A 818 34.80 3.47 49.97
N ASN A 819 34.56 4.43 49.07
CA ASN A 819 35.11 4.53 47.71
C ASN A 819 34.50 3.61 46.63
N PRO A 820 33.23 3.82 46.21
CA PRO A 820 32.78 3.27 44.94
C PRO A 820 33.65 3.81 43.79
N THR A 821 33.97 2.97 42.82
CA THR A 821 34.73 3.37 41.63
C THR A 821 33.93 3.13 40.38
N ALA A 822 34.07 4.04 39.40
CA ALA A 822 33.53 3.87 38.07
C ALA A 822 34.65 3.87 37.04
N ARG A 823 34.50 3.01 36.03
CA ARG A 823 35.36 3.00 34.84
C ARG A 823 34.47 3.05 33.60
N LEU A 824 34.90 3.80 32.61
CA LEU A 824 34.25 3.88 31.31
C LEU A 824 35.24 3.42 30.24
N ASP A 825 34.90 2.34 29.54
CA ASP A 825 35.80 1.63 28.62
C ASP A 825 37.16 1.28 29.24
N GLY A 826 37.15 0.95 30.54
CA GLY A 826 38.35 0.61 31.30
C GLY A 826 39.12 1.81 31.87
N LEU A 827 38.79 3.04 31.45
CA LEU A 827 39.40 4.27 31.99
C LEU A 827 38.65 4.73 33.24
N THR A 828 39.37 5.17 34.28
CA THR A 828 38.75 5.68 35.51
C THR A 828 37.88 6.89 35.20
N ALA A 829 36.60 6.83 35.56
CA ALA A 829 35.64 7.91 35.39
C ALA A 829 35.28 8.51 36.77
N PRO A 830 35.30 9.84 36.93
CA PRO A 830 34.95 10.47 38.20
C PRO A 830 33.45 10.28 38.48
N LEU A 831 33.13 9.74 39.67
CA LEU A 831 31.77 9.71 40.20
C LEU A 831 31.48 11.04 40.91
N GLN A 832 30.80 11.96 40.21
CA GLN A 832 30.42 13.24 40.79
C GLN A 832 29.14 13.08 41.61
N PRO A 833 29.10 13.45 42.90
CA PRO A 833 27.87 13.35 43.69
C PRO A 833 26.78 14.26 43.09
N ALA A 834 25.62 13.69 42.78
CA ALA A 834 24.48 14.36 42.15
C ALA A 834 23.28 14.55 43.11
N GLY A 835 23.31 13.92 44.29
CA GLY A 835 22.29 14.02 45.33
C GLY A 835 22.01 12.68 46.01
N GLU A 836 20.95 12.64 46.80
CA GLU A 836 20.40 11.42 47.40
C GLU A 836 18.98 11.19 46.87
N ALA A 837 18.65 9.95 46.54
CA ALA A 837 17.34 9.57 46.03
C ALA A 837 16.98 8.15 46.46
N ASN A 838 15.73 7.90 46.86
CA ASN A 838 15.20 6.56 47.16
C ASN A 838 16.06 5.72 48.13
N GLY A 839 16.63 6.35 49.17
CA GLY A 839 17.48 5.65 50.15
C GLY A 839 18.83 5.18 49.59
N GLY A 840 19.33 5.84 48.54
CA GLY A 840 20.66 5.64 47.97
C GLY A 840 21.33 6.95 47.54
N ARG A 841 22.61 6.86 47.20
CA ARG A 841 23.43 7.97 46.69
C ARG A 841 23.40 7.99 45.17
N LEU A 842 23.19 9.15 44.59
CA LEU A 842 23.19 9.37 43.15
C LEU A 842 24.54 9.97 42.72
N PHE A 843 25.15 9.37 41.71
CA PHE A 843 26.41 9.82 41.13
C PHE A 843 26.24 10.09 39.64
N ARG A 844 26.84 11.17 39.14
CA ARG A 844 26.86 11.54 37.74
C ARG A 844 28.18 11.11 37.11
N VAL A 845 28.06 10.46 35.94
CA VAL A 845 29.18 10.02 35.09
C VAL A 845 29.05 10.70 33.73
N SER A 846 30.00 11.55 33.37
CA SER A 846 29.98 12.30 32.11
C SER A 846 30.19 11.42 30.88
N ARG A 847 29.60 11.83 29.75
CA ARG A 847 29.82 11.21 28.44
C ARG A 847 31.28 11.43 28.02
N PRO A 848 31.98 10.38 27.57
CA PRO A 848 33.33 10.49 27.04
C PRO A 848 33.26 11.08 25.63
N GLU A 849 34.35 11.73 25.19
CA GLU A 849 34.53 12.19 23.81
C GLU A 849 34.75 10.98 22.87
N LEU A 850 33.76 10.10 22.77
CA LEU A 850 33.78 8.97 21.85
C LEU A 850 33.29 9.41 20.47
N PRO A 851 33.88 8.89 19.37
CA PRO A 851 33.31 9.00 18.03
C PRO A 851 31.85 8.55 18.02
N ALA A 852 31.01 9.32 17.31
CA ALA A 852 29.60 9.03 17.10
C ALA A 852 29.35 7.55 16.75
N GLY A 853 28.39 6.91 17.44
CA GLY A 853 27.98 5.53 17.17
C GLY A 853 28.72 4.39 17.89
N ARG A 854 29.77 4.64 18.69
CA ARG A 854 30.44 3.58 19.47
C ARG A 854 29.74 3.30 20.81
N ALA A 855 29.56 2.01 21.14
CA ALA A 855 29.09 1.59 22.46
C ALA A 855 30.20 1.79 23.52
N ALA A 856 29.82 2.23 24.72
CA ALA A 856 30.73 2.39 25.87
C ALA A 856 30.37 1.39 26.98
N VAL A 857 31.36 0.90 27.71
CA VAL A 857 31.15 0.01 28.86
C VAL A 857 31.35 0.79 30.14
N LEU A 858 30.26 1.04 30.87
CA LEU A 858 30.30 1.59 32.22
C LEU A 858 30.43 0.44 33.23
N GLU A 859 31.57 0.39 33.90
CA GLU A 859 31.86 -0.53 35.00
C GLU A 859 31.77 0.21 36.33
N VAL A 860 30.99 -0.31 37.27
CA VAL A 860 30.78 0.25 38.61
C VAL A 860 31.16 -0.82 39.63
N GLN A 861 32.12 -0.50 40.49
CA GLN A 861 32.57 -1.39 41.57
C GLN A 861 32.28 -0.76 42.92
N TYR A 862 31.69 -1.54 43.82
CA TYR A 862 31.36 -1.13 45.18
C TYR A 862 31.22 -2.34 46.10
N ALA A 863 31.18 -2.12 47.41
CA ALA A 863 30.93 -3.17 48.39
C ALA A 863 29.78 -2.77 49.32
N LEU A 864 28.96 -3.75 49.71
CA LEU A 864 27.93 -3.59 50.74
C LEU A 864 28.30 -4.43 51.97
N PRO A 865 27.95 -3.99 53.19
CA PRO A 865 28.06 -4.84 54.36
C PRO A 865 27.24 -6.12 54.15
N GLY A 866 27.85 -7.27 54.39
CA GLY A 866 27.22 -8.58 54.22
C GLY A 866 26.95 -9.25 55.56
N THR A 867 26.01 -10.20 55.55
CA THR A 867 25.75 -11.07 56.70
C THR A 867 26.69 -12.28 56.64
N ARG A 868 27.49 -12.49 57.70
CA ARG A 868 28.41 -13.65 57.85
C ARG A 868 27.69 -14.98 58.15
N GLN A 869 26.39 -15.07 57.96
CA GLN A 869 25.63 -16.27 58.32
C GLN A 869 25.85 -17.37 57.26
N ALA A 870 26.27 -18.55 57.72
CA ALA A 870 26.46 -19.75 56.88
C ALA A 870 25.13 -20.33 56.36
N VAL A 871 24.01 -19.95 56.98
CA VAL A 871 22.64 -20.35 56.64
C VAL A 871 21.77 -19.10 56.71
N GLY A 872 20.96 -18.84 55.68
CA GLY A 872 20.06 -17.68 55.66
C GLY A 872 19.80 -17.14 54.26
N GLU A 873 18.99 -16.09 54.18
CA GLU A 873 18.69 -15.37 52.94
C GLU A 873 19.60 -14.15 52.83
N THR A 874 20.24 -13.96 51.68
CA THR A 874 21.02 -12.76 51.35
C THR A 874 20.33 -12.02 50.21
N LEU A 875 20.13 -10.71 50.40
CA LEU A 875 19.58 -9.81 49.39
C LEU A 875 20.72 -9.12 48.66
N TYR A 876 20.88 -9.42 47.37
CA TYR A 876 21.84 -8.78 46.50
C TYR A 876 21.20 -7.56 45.82
N VAL A 877 21.76 -6.37 46.01
CA VAL A 877 21.19 -5.11 45.50
C VAL A 877 22.11 -4.53 44.41
N PRO A 878 21.68 -4.48 43.13
CA PRO A 878 22.50 -3.96 42.03
C PRO A 878 22.53 -2.42 42.01
N PRO A 879 23.50 -1.81 41.30
CA PRO A 879 23.43 -0.39 41.00
C PRO A 879 22.37 -0.16 39.92
N ARG A 880 21.73 1.01 39.94
CA ARG A 880 20.67 1.37 38.99
C ARG A 880 21.07 2.60 38.18
N VAL A 881 20.78 2.61 36.89
CA VAL A 881 20.93 3.80 36.06
C VAL A 881 19.55 4.46 35.94
N THR A 882 19.35 5.62 36.57
CA THR A 882 18.01 6.18 36.86
C THR A 882 17.23 6.58 35.60
N ALA A 883 17.92 7.05 34.57
CA ALA A 883 17.35 7.42 33.28
C ALA A 883 17.83 6.50 32.16
N ALA A 884 17.82 5.17 32.37
CA ALA A 884 18.21 4.21 31.34
C ALA A 884 17.04 3.43 30.75
N ALA A 885 17.04 3.26 29.43
CA ALA A 885 16.20 2.27 28.75
C ALA A 885 16.99 0.98 28.52
N TYR A 886 16.53 -0.15 29.06
CA TYR A 886 17.17 -1.46 28.89
C TYR A 886 16.62 -2.15 27.63
N SER A 887 17.44 -2.33 26.60
CA SER A 887 17.05 -3.03 25.37
C SER A 887 17.37 -4.53 25.39
N GLY A 888 18.23 -4.99 26.28
CA GLY A 888 18.56 -6.40 26.46
C GLY A 888 18.69 -6.81 27.93
N PRO A 889 18.97 -8.09 28.20
CA PRO A 889 18.81 -8.65 29.53
C PRO A 889 19.96 -8.25 30.47
N VAL A 890 19.67 -8.30 31.76
CA VAL A 890 20.64 -8.20 32.85
C VAL A 890 20.97 -9.61 33.32
N ARG A 891 22.25 -10.00 33.25
CA ARG A 891 22.72 -11.26 33.81
C ARG A 891 23.44 -11.04 35.13
N TRP A 892 23.19 -11.95 36.06
CA TRP A 892 23.81 -12.01 37.37
C TRP A 892 24.79 -13.18 37.42
N LEU A 893 25.94 -12.95 38.03
CA LEU A 893 26.87 -13.98 38.47
C LEU A 893 27.10 -13.78 39.97
N ILE A 894 26.48 -14.62 40.78
CA ILE A 894 26.59 -14.58 42.24
C ILE A 894 27.54 -15.70 42.66
N THR A 895 28.59 -15.35 43.39
CA THR A 895 29.59 -16.30 43.89
C THR A 895 29.42 -16.46 45.39
N GLU A 896 29.01 -17.65 45.80
CA GLU A 896 28.84 -18.00 47.21
C GLU A 896 30.04 -18.77 47.76
N PRO A 897 30.28 -18.74 49.09
CA PRO A 897 31.35 -19.49 49.73
C PRO A 897 31.32 -20.98 49.37
N SER A 898 32.49 -21.58 49.23
CA SER A 898 32.66 -23.01 48.93
C SER A 898 31.87 -23.90 49.91
N GLY A 899 31.17 -24.90 49.38
CA GLY A 899 30.38 -25.84 50.18
C GLY A 899 28.95 -25.38 50.50
N SER A 900 28.54 -24.20 50.05
CA SER A 900 27.14 -23.77 50.08
C SER A 900 26.39 -24.18 48.81
N ALA A 901 25.07 -24.25 48.90
CA ALA A 901 24.14 -24.46 47.81
C ALA A 901 23.27 -23.20 47.68
N PRO A 902 23.54 -22.33 46.69
CA PRO A 902 22.71 -21.16 46.47
C PRO A 902 21.33 -21.58 45.96
N LEU A 903 20.26 -21.05 46.54
CA LEU A 903 18.87 -21.30 46.17
C LEU A 903 18.17 -19.97 45.85
N LEU A 904 17.75 -19.80 44.60
CA LEU A 904 16.95 -18.68 44.12
C LEU A 904 15.49 -18.91 44.46
N LEU A 905 14.96 -18.08 45.36
CA LEU A 905 13.57 -18.16 45.84
C LEU A 905 12.63 -17.12 45.18
N GLY A 906 13.08 -16.42 44.12
CA GLY A 906 12.35 -15.31 43.51
C GLY A 906 11.88 -15.56 42.06
N GLY A 907 10.61 -15.24 41.76
CA GLY A 907 10.01 -15.46 40.43
C GLY A 907 10.39 -14.49 39.31
N ARG A 908 10.96 -13.31 39.61
CA ARG A 908 11.38 -12.34 38.58
C ARG A 908 12.76 -12.63 37.98
N THR A 909 13.54 -13.47 38.66
CA THR A 909 14.85 -13.97 38.24
C THR A 909 14.70 -15.35 37.60
N ARG A 910 15.21 -15.52 36.38
CA ARG A 910 15.29 -16.84 35.75
C ARG A 910 16.68 -17.44 35.96
N PRO A 911 16.81 -18.61 36.61
CA PRO A 911 18.11 -19.25 36.80
C PRO A 911 18.65 -19.78 35.46
N GLU A 912 19.95 -19.58 35.19
CA GLU A 912 20.64 -20.17 34.04
C GLU A 912 21.37 -21.44 34.50
N LEU A 913 20.72 -22.61 34.32
CA LEU A 913 21.18 -23.90 34.83
C LEU A 913 21.84 -24.75 33.75
N ARG A 914 22.99 -25.34 34.07
CA ARG A 914 23.68 -26.34 33.25
C ARG A 914 24.08 -27.55 34.07
N TRP A 915 23.69 -28.75 33.64
CA TRP A 915 24.05 -29.96 34.37
C TRP A 915 25.49 -30.38 34.10
N ARG A 916 26.24 -30.64 35.17
CA ARG A 916 27.64 -31.06 35.13
C ARG A 916 27.93 -32.04 36.27
N TRP A 917 29.00 -32.81 36.12
CA TRP A 917 29.50 -33.64 37.22
C TRP A 917 30.16 -32.77 38.28
N ARG A 918 29.69 -32.88 39.53
CA ARG A 918 30.22 -32.27 40.75
C ARG A 918 30.66 -33.40 41.67
N GLY A 919 31.89 -33.86 41.49
CA GLY A 919 32.35 -35.12 42.09
C GLY A 919 31.54 -36.31 41.54
N PRO A 920 31.00 -37.21 42.40
CA PRO A 920 30.19 -38.35 41.95
C PRO A 920 28.72 -38.02 41.65
N VAL A 921 28.30 -36.76 41.82
CA VAL A 921 26.91 -36.34 41.63
C VAL A 921 26.78 -35.51 40.35
N PHE A 922 25.77 -35.79 39.53
CA PHE A 922 25.44 -34.95 38.38
C PHE A 922 24.51 -33.83 38.86
N ALA A 923 25.00 -32.58 38.90
CA ALA A 923 24.34 -31.46 39.54
C ALA A 923 24.21 -30.23 38.62
N PRO A 924 23.20 -29.37 38.81
CA PRO A 924 23.13 -28.09 38.11
C PRO A 924 24.25 -27.15 38.59
N SER A 925 24.89 -26.49 37.63
CA SER A 925 25.98 -25.52 37.78
C SER A 925 25.67 -24.28 36.94
N ALA A 926 26.22 -23.13 37.33
CA ALA A 926 26.07 -21.89 36.57
C ALA A 926 26.95 -21.85 35.30
N ALA A 927 26.63 -20.91 34.40
CA ALA A 927 27.51 -20.59 33.30
C ALA A 927 28.86 -20.05 33.81
N PRO A 928 30.01 -20.49 33.26
CA PRO A 928 31.31 -19.99 33.65
C PRO A 928 31.47 -18.49 33.36
N ARG A 929 32.19 -17.78 34.23
CA ARG A 929 32.45 -16.33 34.11
C ARG A 929 32.94 -15.91 32.72
N ALA A 930 33.87 -16.67 32.12
CA ALA A 930 34.43 -16.38 30.80
C ALA A 930 33.38 -16.38 29.68
N GLU A 931 32.30 -17.14 29.83
CA GLU A 931 31.24 -17.23 28.85
C GLU A 931 30.23 -16.09 29.00
N LEU A 932 29.93 -15.70 30.24
CA LEU A 932 29.18 -14.47 30.53
C LEU A 932 29.94 -13.22 30.06
N GLU A 933 31.27 -13.23 30.19
CA GLU A 933 32.15 -12.18 29.66
C GLU A 933 32.08 -12.09 28.13
N ARG A 934 32.15 -13.23 27.45
CA ARG A 934 32.00 -13.32 26.00
C ARG A 934 30.63 -12.83 25.58
N TRP A 935 29.57 -13.29 26.25
CA TRP A 935 28.20 -12.82 26.01
C TRP A 935 28.06 -11.30 26.19
N PHE A 936 28.68 -10.72 27.22
CA PHE A 936 28.64 -9.27 27.45
C PHE A 936 29.38 -8.49 26.35
N THR A 937 30.51 -9.03 25.86
CA THR A 937 31.39 -8.34 24.92
C THR A 937 30.97 -8.52 23.45
N SER A 938 30.65 -9.74 23.01
CA SER A 938 30.32 -10.04 21.60
C SER A 938 28.82 -10.12 21.34
N GLY A 939 28.02 -10.56 22.32
CA GLY A 939 26.58 -10.79 22.15
C GLY A 939 26.24 -12.23 21.80
N ASP A 940 27.26 -13.06 21.64
CA ASP A 940 27.08 -14.47 21.41
C ASP A 940 26.44 -15.10 22.64
N GLU A 941 25.31 -15.80 22.43
CA GLU A 941 24.72 -16.59 23.50
C GLU A 941 25.72 -17.68 23.92
N PRO A 942 25.87 -17.91 25.24
CA PRO A 942 26.74 -18.95 25.78
C PRO A 942 26.45 -20.33 25.13
N LEU A 943 27.43 -20.89 24.41
CA LEU A 943 27.36 -22.19 23.74
C LEU A 943 27.34 -23.34 24.77
N SER A 944 26.32 -24.19 24.69
CA SER A 944 26.22 -25.40 25.51
C SER A 944 27.32 -26.41 25.14
N GLY A 945 28.40 -26.49 25.94
CA GLY A 945 29.33 -27.64 25.86
C GLY A 945 30.80 -27.41 26.19
N ALA A 946 31.28 -26.18 26.37
CA ALA A 946 32.71 -25.95 26.60
C ALA A 946 33.14 -26.40 28.02
N PRO A 947 34.14 -27.30 28.20
CA PRO A 947 34.65 -27.66 29.51
C PRO A 947 35.30 -26.45 30.18
N ALA A 948 34.87 -26.12 31.41
CA ALA A 948 35.41 -25.00 32.17
C ALA A 948 36.32 -25.53 33.30
N PRO A 949 37.40 -24.81 33.65
CA PRO A 949 38.23 -25.13 34.80
C PRO A 949 37.44 -25.03 36.12
N LEU A 950 37.83 -25.83 37.12
CA LEU A 950 37.28 -25.78 38.48
C LEU A 950 37.50 -24.38 39.06
N GLN A 951 36.42 -23.63 39.30
CA GLN A 951 36.48 -22.34 39.99
C GLN A 951 36.34 -22.52 41.51
N GLU A 952 36.98 -21.62 42.27
CA GLU A 952 36.78 -21.51 43.72
C GLU A 952 35.42 -20.89 44.01
N GLY A 953 34.55 -21.62 44.70
CA GLY A 953 33.18 -21.20 45.03
C GLY A 953 32.12 -21.81 44.10
N GLU A 954 30.86 -21.78 44.55
CA GLU A 954 29.73 -22.26 43.76
C GLU A 954 29.04 -21.08 43.09
N PRO A 955 29.24 -20.87 41.77
CA PRO A 955 28.60 -19.78 41.07
C PRO A 955 27.12 -20.07 40.82
N LEU A 956 26.32 -19.03 40.90
CA LEU A 956 24.92 -18.97 40.53
C LEU A 956 24.74 -17.94 39.41
N ALA A 957 24.22 -18.37 38.26
CA ALA A 957 23.89 -17.48 37.16
C ALA A 957 22.36 -17.27 37.07
N ALA A 958 21.94 -16.03 36.88
CA ALA A 958 20.52 -15.69 36.71
C ALA A 958 20.33 -14.58 35.68
N ARG A 959 19.13 -14.50 35.10
CA ARG A 959 18.74 -13.51 34.09
C ARG A 959 17.52 -12.73 34.55
N GLN A 960 17.54 -11.42 34.32
CA GLN A 960 16.46 -10.46 34.59
C GLN A 960 16.26 -9.51 33.39
N LEU A 961 15.12 -8.82 33.37
CA LEU A 961 14.82 -7.78 32.37
C LEU A 961 15.46 -6.41 32.71
N GLY A 962 15.70 -6.15 34.00
CA GLY A 962 16.35 -4.94 34.51
C GLY A 962 17.14 -5.26 35.78
N PRO A 963 17.96 -4.35 36.30
CA PRO A 963 18.76 -4.55 37.51
C PRO A 963 17.86 -4.47 38.76
N GLU A 964 17.24 -5.59 39.09
CA GLU A 964 16.40 -5.73 40.28
C GLU A 964 17.10 -6.55 41.37
N PRO A 965 16.82 -6.28 42.66
CA PRO A 965 17.41 -7.05 43.75
C PRO A 965 17.14 -8.55 43.62
N VAL A 966 18.15 -9.37 43.94
CA VAL A 966 18.10 -10.84 43.88
C VAL A 966 18.19 -11.42 45.28
N ARG A 967 17.24 -12.29 45.64
CA ARG A 967 17.23 -13.01 46.92
C ARG A 967 17.78 -14.41 46.72
N VAL A 968 18.84 -14.74 47.45
CA VAL A 968 19.48 -16.06 47.43
C VAL A 968 19.46 -16.63 48.85
N ALA A 969 18.80 -17.77 49.02
CA ALA A 969 18.91 -18.56 50.23
C ALA A 969 20.13 -19.47 50.16
N ARG A 970 20.83 -19.58 51.29
CA ARG A 970 22.04 -20.39 51.44
C ARG A 970 21.73 -21.59 52.32
N ALA A 971 22.04 -22.77 51.81
CA ALA A 971 22.02 -24.00 52.59
C ALA A 971 23.38 -24.72 52.47
N PRO A 972 23.91 -25.36 53.51
CA PRO A 972 25.11 -26.19 53.39
C PRO A 972 24.84 -27.32 52.40
N TRP A 973 25.67 -27.47 51.37
CA TRP A 973 25.46 -28.49 50.33
C TRP A 973 25.43 -29.90 50.91
N THR A 974 26.27 -30.17 51.91
CA THR A 974 26.29 -31.44 52.65
C THR A 974 24.96 -31.73 53.34
N ALA A 975 24.34 -30.71 53.95
CA ALA A 975 23.02 -30.85 54.58
C ALA A 975 21.93 -31.14 53.54
N VAL A 976 21.92 -30.42 52.41
CA VAL A 976 20.98 -30.66 51.31
C VAL A 976 21.15 -32.08 50.75
N LEU A 977 22.39 -32.51 50.52
CA LEU A 977 22.72 -33.85 50.05
C LEU A 977 22.23 -34.93 51.00
N VAL A 978 22.55 -34.83 52.30
CA VAL A 978 22.15 -35.83 53.30
C VAL A 978 20.64 -35.89 53.44
N VAL A 979 19.96 -34.74 53.56
CA VAL A 979 18.50 -34.70 53.76
C VAL A 979 17.76 -35.23 52.52
N CYS A 980 18.09 -34.75 51.32
CA CYS A 980 17.43 -35.20 50.09
C CYS A 980 17.70 -36.68 49.80
N SER A 981 18.93 -37.15 50.00
CA SER A 981 19.28 -38.57 49.85
C SER A 981 18.54 -39.45 50.86
N LEU A 982 18.46 -39.05 52.14
CA LEU A 982 17.75 -39.81 53.16
C LEU A 982 16.25 -39.90 52.84
N VAL A 983 15.62 -38.79 52.44
CA VAL A 983 14.21 -38.76 52.06
C VAL A 983 13.93 -39.71 50.90
N VAL A 984 14.73 -39.65 49.82
CA VAL A 984 14.53 -40.52 48.65
C VAL A 984 14.82 -41.98 48.99
N PHE A 985 15.84 -42.27 49.80
CA PHE A 985 16.11 -43.62 50.30
C PHE A 985 14.89 -44.20 51.05
N LEU A 986 14.37 -43.46 52.04
CA LEU A 986 13.20 -43.87 52.82
C LEU A 986 11.97 -44.07 51.94
N LEU A 987 11.80 -43.22 50.93
CA LEU A 987 10.69 -43.29 49.99
C LEU A 987 10.77 -44.53 49.10
N VAL A 988 11.95 -44.87 48.58
CA VAL A 988 12.18 -46.10 47.81
C VAL A 988 11.91 -47.35 48.66
N VAL A 989 12.37 -47.35 49.92
CA VAL A 989 12.10 -48.45 50.86
C VAL A 989 10.60 -48.55 51.16
N LEU A 990 9.92 -47.44 51.43
CA LEU A 990 8.48 -47.42 51.67
C LEU A 990 7.69 -47.95 50.47
N LEU A 991 8.02 -47.51 49.25
CA LEU A 991 7.39 -47.99 48.01
C LEU A 991 7.57 -49.50 47.82
N ALA A 992 8.70 -50.08 48.23
CA ALA A 992 8.94 -51.52 48.16
C ALA A 992 8.10 -52.34 49.16
N TRP A 993 7.54 -51.69 50.18
CA TRP A 993 6.70 -52.32 51.21
C TRP A 993 5.20 -52.20 50.92
N LEU A 994 4.79 -51.24 50.08
CA LEU A 994 3.41 -51.05 49.67
C LEU A 994 2.95 -52.11 48.65
N ASN A 995 1.63 -52.33 48.58
CA ASN A 995 1.05 -53.12 47.50
C ASN A 995 1.16 -52.35 46.16
N PRO A 996 1.09 -53.00 44.99
CA PRO A 996 1.39 -52.34 43.71
C PRO A 996 0.46 -51.17 43.40
N VAL A 997 -0.80 -51.22 43.85
CA VAL A 997 -1.79 -50.15 43.64
C VAL A 997 -1.45 -48.92 44.49
N ALA A 998 -1.17 -49.11 45.78
CA ALA A 998 -0.78 -48.03 46.68
C ALA A 998 0.55 -47.41 46.26
N ALA A 999 1.53 -48.22 45.86
CA ALA A 999 2.79 -47.73 45.32
C ALA A 999 2.59 -46.86 44.07
N ALA A 1000 1.74 -47.28 43.13
CA ALA A 1000 1.43 -46.49 41.93
C ALA A 1000 0.77 -45.14 42.26
N LEU A 1001 -0.20 -45.11 43.18
CA LEU A 1001 -0.84 -43.87 43.62
C LEU A 1001 0.14 -42.92 44.33
N THR A 1002 1.01 -43.46 45.20
CA THR A 1002 2.04 -42.67 45.87
C THR A 1002 3.04 -42.08 44.87
N ILE A 1003 3.48 -42.86 43.87
CA ILE A 1003 4.36 -42.36 42.80
C ILE A 1003 3.68 -41.25 42.00
N ALA A 1004 2.40 -41.43 41.63
CA ALA A 1004 1.65 -40.42 40.88
C ALA A 1004 1.51 -39.10 41.68
N ALA A 1005 1.19 -39.18 42.97
CA ALA A 1005 1.06 -38.02 43.84
C ALA A 1005 2.40 -37.28 44.02
N LEU A 1006 3.50 -38.01 44.25
CA LEU A 1006 4.84 -37.44 44.37
C LEU A 1006 5.33 -36.84 43.06
N GLY A 1007 5.09 -37.52 41.93
CA GLY A 1007 5.42 -37.02 40.60
C GLY A 1007 4.67 -35.74 40.27
N GLY A 1008 3.37 -35.66 40.58
CA GLY A 1008 2.58 -34.45 40.44
C GLY A 1008 3.09 -33.30 41.32
N GLY A 1009 3.35 -33.56 42.61
CA GLY A 1009 3.92 -32.57 43.53
C GLY A 1009 5.30 -32.06 43.09
N PHE A 1010 6.16 -32.96 42.59
CA PHE A 1010 7.47 -32.59 42.06
C PHE A 1010 7.35 -31.76 40.77
N ALA A 1011 6.44 -32.09 39.86
CA ALA A 1011 6.21 -31.30 38.65
C ALA A 1011 5.79 -29.86 38.99
N VAL A 1012 4.91 -29.66 39.99
CA VAL A 1012 4.54 -28.33 40.50
C VAL A 1012 5.76 -27.62 41.10
N ALA A 1013 6.57 -28.32 41.89
CA ALA A 1013 7.79 -27.74 42.48
C ALA A 1013 8.83 -27.32 41.42
N VAL A 1014 8.98 -28.06 40.32
CA VAL A 1014 9.88 -27.70 39.20
C VAL A 1014 9.41 -26.43 38.49
N VAL A 1015 8.10 -26.23 38.36
CA VAL A 1015 7.55 -25.02 37.73
C VAL A 1015 7.72 -23.79 38.63
N LEU A 1016 7.44 -23.92 39.93
CA LEU A 1016 7.51 -22.81 40.87
C LEU A 1016 8.96 -22.47 41.28
N TYR A 1017 9.80 -23.49 41.44
CA TYR A 1017 11.16 -23.39 41.98
C TYR A 1017 12.13 -24.28 41.17
N PRO A 1018 12.38 -23.96 39.89
CA PRO A 1018 13.15 -24.84 39.00
C PRO A 1018 14.57 -25.11 39.51
N GLN A 1019 15.21 -24.12 40.10
CA GLN A 1019 16.59 -24.24 40.58
C GLN A 1019 16.70 -25.01 41.91
N PRO A 1020 15.89 -24.71 42.95
CA PRO A 1020 15.80 -25.57 44.12
C PRO A 1020 15.41 -27.02 43.82
N ALA A 1021 14.45 -27.25 42.91
CA ALA A 1021 14.05 -28.58 42.49
C ALA A 1021 15.21 -29.33 41.80
N ALA A 1022 15.95 -28.67 40.92
CA ALA A 1022 17.12 -29.26 40.26
C ALA A 1022 18.23 -29.61 41.26
N GLN A 1023 18.49 -28.74 42.26
CA GLN A 1023 19.45 -29.03 43.33
C GLN A 1023 19.01 -30.22 44.19
N ALA A 1024 17.70 -30.33 44.50
CA ALA A 1024 17.16 -31.46 45.25
C ALA A 1024 17.28 -32.78 44.47
N VAL A 1025 17.05 -32.78 43.16
CA VAL A 1025 17.24 -33.96 42.30
C VAL A 1025 18.70 -34.41 42.29
N ALA A 1026 19.63 -33.46 42.14
CA ALA A 1026 21.05 -33.77 42.20
C ALA A 1026 21.43 -34.37 43.56
N ALA A 1027 21.01 -33.72 44.64
CA ALA A 1027 21.23 -34.16 46.01
C ALA A 1027 20.59 -35.51 46.37
N ALA A 1028 19.56 -35.94 45.64
CA ALA A 1028 18.86 -37.21 45.85
C ALA A 1028 19.52 -38.42 45.18
N GLN A 1029 20.46 -38.23 44.24
CA GLN A 1029 21.07 -39.33 43.48
C GLN A 1029 21.71 -40.41 44.37
N PRO A 1030 22.52 -40.09 45.40
CA PRO A 1030 23.07 -41.11 46.29
C PRO A 1030 21.99 -41.91 47.01
N GLY A 1031 20.96 -41.24 47.54
CA GLY A 1031 19.82 -41.87 48.19
C GLY A 1031 19.06 -42.85 47.30
N LEU A 1032 18.86 -42.49 46.03
CA LEU A 1032 18.26 -43.38 45.04
C LEU A 1032 19.11 -44.63 44.79
N VAL A 1033 20.43 -44.45 44.62
CA VAL A 1033 21.37 -45.58 44.41
C VAL A 1033 21.35 -46.52 45.62
N PHE A 1034 21.45 -46.00 46.84
CA PHE A 1034 21.37 -46.82 48.06
C PHE A 1034 20.01 -47.47 48.24
N GLY A 1035 18.91 -46.80 47.88
CA GLY A 1035 17.56 -47.34 47.98
C GLY A 1035 17.36 -48.51 47.02
N LEU A 1036 17.78 -48.36 45.76
CA LEU A 1036 17.73 -49.43 44.78
C LEU A 1036 18.60 -50.63 45.19
N ALA A 1037 19.79 -50.38 45.76
CA ALA A 1037 20.63 -51.45 46.29
C ALA A 1037 19.94 -52.20 47.45
N ALA A 1038 19.30 -51.50 48.38
CA ALA A 1038 18.54 -52.11 49.48
C ALA A 1038 17.37 -52.97 48.98
N VAL A 1039 16.61 -52.47 47.99
CA VAL A 1039 15.51 -53.21 47.36
C VAL A 1039 16.03 -54.44 46.62
N ALA A 1040 17.17 -54.34 45.91
CA ALA A 1040 17.80 -55.47 45.24
C ALA A 1040 18.23 -56.56 46.23
N VAL A 1041 18.82 -56.18 47.37
CA VAL A 1041 19.17 -57.11 48.46
C VAL A 1041 17.90 -57.77 49.04
N GLN A 1042 16.84 -57.00 49.30
CA GLN A 1042 15.58 -57.55 49.79
C GLN A 1042 14.94 -58.52 48.79
N ALA A 1043 14.98 -58.20 47.50
CA ALA A 1043 14.50 -59.07 46.44
C ALA A 1043 15.31 -60.36 46.35
N ALA A 1044 16.64 -60.29 46.46
CA ALA A 1044 17.53 -61.46 46.50
C ALA A 1044 17.23 -62.35 47.71
N VAL A 1045 17.03 -61.77 48.90
CA VAL A 1045 16.63 -62.51 50.12
C VAL A 1045 15.27 -63.17 49.94
N ARG A 1046 14.26 -62.46 49.42
CA ARG A 1046 12.93 -63.03 49.15
C ARG A 1046 12.99 -64.15 48.12
N TRP A 1047 13.81 -63.99 47.09
CA TRP A 1047 14.03 -65.01 46.06
C TRP A 1047 14.68 -66.26 46.68
N GLU A 1048 15.71 -66.10 47.49
CA GLU A 1048 16.39 -67.21 48.17
C GLU A 1048 15.48 -67.91 49.19
N VAL A 1049 14.66 -67.18 49.94
CA VAL A 1049 13.64 -67.77 50.83
C VAL A 1049 12.60 -68.54 50.03
N ARG A 1050 12.05 -67.98 48.94
CA ARG A 1050 11.12 -68.70 48.05
C ARG A 1050 11.76 -69.93 47.42
N ARG A 1051 13.03 -69.84 47.05
CA ARG A 1051 13.83 -70.95 46.53
C ARG A 1051 13.94 -72.04 47.60
N ARG A 1052 14.37 -71.72 48.82
CA ARG A 1052 14.45 -72.67 49.94
C ARG A 1052 13.10 -73.30 50.28
N VAL A 1053 12.00 -72.54 50.30
CA VAL A 1053 10.65 -73.06 50.52
C VAL A 1053 10.20 -74.00 49.41
N ARG A 1054 10.56 -73.74 48.14
CA ARG A 1054 10.31 -74.66 47.01
C ARG A 1054 11.12 -75.96 47.09
N TYR A 1055 12.25 -75.98 47.80
CA TYR A 1055 13.15 -77.12 47.92
C TYR A 1055 13.16 -77.76 49.32
N LEU A 1056 12.19 -77.46 50.20
CA LEU A 1056 12.03 -78.17 51.46
C LEU A 1056 11.55 -79.62 51.19
N PRO A 1057 12.29 -80.65 51.62
CA PRO A 1057 11.86 -82.04 51.51
C PRO A 1057 10.75 -82.28 52.54
N GLY A 1058 9.49 -82.36 52.10
CA GLY A 1058 8.37 -82.68 53.01
C GLY A 1058 6.96 -82.32 52.55
N PHE A 1059 6.76 -81.49 51.52
CA PHE A 1059 5.43 -81.23 50.95
C PHE A 1059 5.22 -81.97 49.63
N THR A 1060 5.08 -83.29 49.71
CA THR A 1060 4.45 -84.09 48.64
C THR A 1060 2.96 -83.74 48.61
N ARG A 1061 2.54 -82.85 47.70
CA ARG A 1061 1.15 -82.84 47.26
C ARG A 1061 0.92 -84.10 46.43
N THR A 1062 0.23 -85.04 47.05
CA THR A 1062 -0.39 -86.20 46.41
C THR A 1062 -1.22 -85.72 45.21
N LEU A 1063 -0.87 -86.26 44.03
CA LEU A 1063 -1.71 -86.18 42.83
C LEU A 1063 -3.01 -86.95 43.09
N PRO A 1064 -4.21 -86.39 42.83
CA PRO A 1064 -5.40 -87.21 42.60
C PRO A 1064 -5.26 -87.92 41.25
N ALA A 1065 -5.44 -89.23 41.30
CA ALA A 1065 -5.39 -90.18 40.21
C ALA A 1065 -6.49 -89.93 39.14
N PRO A 1066 -6.30 -90.45 37.92
CA PRO A 1066 -7.15 -90.17 36.77
C PRO A 1066 -8.38 -91.09 36.77
N THR A 1067 -9.57 -90.55 36.48
CA THR A 1067 -10.73 -91.38 36.13
C THR A 1067 -11.29 -90.99 34.77
N ALA A 1068 -11.36 -92.05 33.97
CA ALA A 1068 -11.78 -92.20 32.60
C ALA A 1068 -13.08 -91.50 32.16
N SER A 1069 -13.01 -90.96 30.95
CA SER A 1069 -13.86 -91.27 29.79
C SER A 1069 -15.38 -91.32 29.99
N ALA A 1070 -16.04 -90.23 29.57
CA ALA A 1070 -17.33 -90.30 28.91
C ALA A 1070 -17.24 -89.53 27.58
N THR A 1071 -17.30 -90.30 26.50
CA THR A 1071 -17.37 -89.86 25.09
C THR A 1071 -18.79 -89.38 24.76
N ILE A 1072 -18.91 -88.54 23.71
CA ILE A 1072 -20.08 -88.16 22.86
C ILE A 1072 -20.42 -86.65 22.95
N PRO A 1073 -20.67 -85.92 21.83
CA PRO A 1073 -20.13 -85.99 20.45
C PRO A 1073 -19.71 -84.60 19.89
N PRO A 1074 -19.24 -84.49 18.62
CA PRO A 1074 -18.71 -83.26 18.05
C PRO A 1074 -19.73 -82.46 17.21
N SER A 1075 -19.55 -81.15 17.12
CA SER A 1075 -20.03 -80.30 16.01
C SER A 1075 -19.47 -78.87 16.10
N PRO A 1076 -19.38 -78.13 14.99
CA PRO A 1076 -18.09 -77.83 14.37
C PRO A 1076 -17.81 -76.33 14.19
N SER A 1077 -16.60 -76.02 13.68
CA SER A 1077 -16.21 -74.88 12.81
C SER A 1077 -17.15 -73.67 12.76
N ALA A 1078 -16.72 -72.43 12.97
CA ALA A 1078 -15.83 -71.68 12.07
C ALA A 1078 -15.76 -70.20 12.57
N PRO A 1079 -14.94 -69.32 11.95
CA PRO A 1079 -14.29 -68.17 12.59
C PRO A 1079 -15.03 -66.83 12.43
N SER A 1080 -14.70 -65.87 13.29
CA SER A 1080 -14.91 -64.42 13.08
C SER A 1080 -13.57 -63.71 13.36
N ARG A 1081 -12.71 -63.41 12.38
CA ARG A 1081 -12.77 -62.53 11.19
C ARG A 1081 -12.78 -61.02 11.57
N PRO A 1082 -11.97 -60.18 10.89
CA PRO A 1082 -11.74 -58.77 11.19
C PRO A 1082 -12.84 -57.89 10.58
N GLY A 1083 -12.98 -56.64 11.05
CA GLY A 1083 -13.92 -55.67 10.49
C GLY A 1083 -13.29 -54.28 10.41
N GLY A 1084 -13.05 -53.84 9.17
CA GLY A 1084 -12.87 -52.43 8.83
C GLY A 1084 -14.18 -51.81 8.34
N ALA A 1085 -14.14 -50.48 8.19
CA ALA A 1085 -15.09 -49.59 7.53
C ALA A 1085 -16.47 -49.42 8.19
N GLY A 1086 -16.69 -48.23 8.74
CA GLY A 1086 -18.01 -47.73 9.13
C GLY A 1086 -18.46 -46.60 8.21
N THR A 1087 -19.55 -46.83 7.47
CA THR A 1087 -20.65 -45.92 7.05
C THR A 1087 -21.71 -46.84 6.38
N PRO A 1088 -23.05 -46.59 6.39
CA PRO A 1088 -23.75 -45.30 6.46
C PRO A 1088 -25.05 -45.21 7.31
N ALA A 1089 -25.69 -44.04 7.21
CA ALA A 1089 -26.98 -43.49 7.71
C ALA A 1089 -28.25 -44.39 7.46
N PRO A 1090 -29.53 -44.01 7.78
CA PRO A 1090 -30.09 -42.67 8.09
C PRO A 1090 -31.29 -42.54 9.08
N THR A 1091 -31.69 -41.26 9.28
CA THR A 1091 -33.06 -40.69 9.55
C THR A 1091 -33.82 -40.95 10.85
N GLY A 1092 -34.33 -39.86 11.46
CA GLY A 1092 -35.49 -39.88 12.37
C GLY A 1092 -35.67 -38.61 13.22
N SER A 1093 -36.68 -37.82 12.89
CA SER A 1093 -37.18 -36.55 13.45
C SER A 1093 -37.37 -36.40 14.96
N GLY A 1094 -37.27 -35.15 15.44
CA GLY A 1094 -38.41 -34.46 16.08
C GLY A 1094 -38.42 -34.31 17.61
N ALA A 1095 -37.92 -33.17 18.10
CA ALA A 1095 -38.54 -32.26 19.08
C ALA A 1095 -37.64 -31.03 19.28
#